data_AF-A0A6C0CYV7-F1
#
_entry.id   AF-A0A6C0CYV7-F1
#
_cell.length_a   1.000
_cell.length_b   1.000
_cell.length_c   1.000
_cell.angle_alpha   90.00
_cell.angle_beta   90.00
_cell.angle_gamma   90.00
#
_symmetry.space_group_name_H-M   'P 1'
#
loop_
_entity.id
_entity.type
_entity.pdbx_description
1 polymer ?
#
loop_
_entity_poly.entity_id
_entity_poly.type
_entity_poly.pdbx_seq_one_letter_code
_entity_poly.pdbx_strand_id
1 'polypeptide(L)'
;MLKTNYIINLDRRPDRWTECVERINQTVLKYKNNIRFSAFDGYKYKEEVYRFGLQDDNIIKNFEKAFMDNRESGLTKGELGCYLSHSLVLKDIITNSSIAEDEYVGIFEDDFFYSTTFSDNYSKLEQIDNNINIEFLYIGGRYEPDFQANKIFLQKITDHLYYRDVNTLQYVNNNIGIWDRCTNAYLIRKSVCQKLLDIVTREISNFEPIDHLYASTAVFDIKMYDFFPHLFYSPVDYKSDIIRSLFNKDNKHKVINTQKIPKTITRCVSPNKKNKLPLLQLVMIVKNSGIEIEQMLNSIKPYIDKWTILDTGSTDGTQDRIQNILHDIPGRLYEEPFIDFSTSRNHALDYAGTDCQYVIILDDTYKLMNGQDLRLFLQNVDKKYTSFNIFIEDTKNKYYSTRIFRSSARFRYIYRVHEILDVDDATLYNMDEDIYIEDIYSNYMNSRSNFRYLRDYKMLKEDLLANPDDPRLLFYLAKTCDNLKYKKEAIEYYTKRILSTNPDDEVYESVIGLFSYKIKDNTLKEKNIADAISQFPDKPELTSLLTMFYYINGQYEKAYILAYKTIVNIEKLDPKNTIIYRKNLLLDNTIVFIDLHFLTNRIDEGIQILQKNLSIFPTNIRLHNIKHAICKPNFTPIKHEGIKTFVIHSGNLEHGFTQWDPDSLINNKSKASGSEIMSVNIANELAKIGYKCFIFGNFNFKCKTLNKVDYINADQFIQFAERNVIDWLVVSRSFDNLYYPATVKKVYLWVHDMLPYSSNDNLIFQTHKTKFKKVLCLSNWHKNLVSDELGIPLENIYVTRNSIDVKRYTTLQIEKIPFRFIYASAPDRGLTRLLKLFPSIKARFPIAELYIFCNDIDVEQKTLINTTDGVKYSPRVSQTQISIEFIKSDIWFYPTEFNETYCITALEAQIAGLLCVTTDCGSLGETVGNRGVIIPKNLNDNDMLKKLFFVLENPLIKERLVKKAKEWAILQDNESLVKDWIKMYNDY
;
A
#
# COMPACT_ATOMS: atom_id res chain seq x y z
N MET A 1 -33.62 -26.72 -18.14
CA MET A 1 -32.57 -27.36 -17.29
C MET A 1 -32.99 -27.55 -15.83
N LEU A 2 -33.65 -26.58 -15.19
CA LEU A 2 -34.01 -26.64 -13.77
C LEU A 2 -35.44 -27.17 -13.54
N LYS A 3 -35.56 -28.24 -12.75
CA LYS A 3 -36.85 -28.83 -12.40
C LYS A 3 -37.23 -28.60 -10.94
N THR A 4 -36.27 -28.46 -10.03
CA THR A 4 -36.52 -28.18 -8.61
C THR A 4 -35.59 -27.09 -8.11
N ASN A 5 -36.11 -26.13 -7.34
CA ASN A 5 -35.32 -25.07 -6.75
C ASN A 5 -35.55 -25.01 -5.24
N TYR A 6 -34.48 -24.84 -4.47
CA TYR A 6 -34.55 -24.51 -3.05
C TYR A 6 -34.28 -23.02 -2.89
N ILE A 7 -35.16 -22.34 -2.17
CA ILE A 7 -34.98 -20.94 -1.81
C ILE A 7 -34.81 -20.87 -0.30
N ILE A 8 -33.61 -20.52 0.13
CA ILE A 8 -33.22 -20.41 1.53
C ILE A 8 -33.61 -19.03 2.02
N ASN A 9 -34.54 -18.97 2.96
CA ASN A 9 -34.96 -17.71 3.58
C ASN A 9 -34.04 -17.37 4.76
N LEU A 10 -33.02 -16.53 4.52
CA LEU A 10 -31.97 -16.24 5.48
C LEU A 10 -32.44 -15.34 6.63
N ASP A 11 -33.31 -14.37 6.36
CA ASP A 11 -33.53 -13.26 7.29
C ASP A 11 -34.78 -13.44 8.18
N ARG A 12 -35.53 -14.55 8.00
CA ARG A 12 -36.75 -14.91 8.79
C ARG A 12 -37.80 -13.80 8.86
N ARG A 13 -37.72 -12.87 7.91
CA ARG A 13 -38.55 -11.68 7.75
C ARG A 13 -39.62 -11.98 6.70
N PRO A 14 -40.91 -11.96 7.06
CA PRO A 14 -41.99 -12.27 6.11
C PRO A 14 -42.04 -11.34 4.89
N ASP A 15 -41.60 -10.09 5.04
CA ASP A 15 -41.50 -9.06 4.00
C ASP A 15 -40.52 -9.43 2.89
N ARG A 16 -39.27 -9.79 3.22
CA ARG A 16 -38.26 -10.19 2.22
C ARG A 16 -38.65 -11.44 1.43
N TRP A 17 -39.30 -12.41 2.09
CA TRP A 17 -39.86 -13.56 1.39
C TRP A 17 -40.92 -13.15 0.37
N THR A 18 -41.78 -12.20 0.74
CA THR A 18 -42.85 -11.71 -0.14
C THR A 18 -42.24 -11.02 -1.36
N GLU A 19 -41.22 -10.18 -1.18
CA GLU A 19 -40.53 -9.54 -2.29
C GLU A 19 -39.75 -10.54 -3.16
N CYS A 20 -39.07 -11.52 -2.57
CA CYS A 20 -38.41 -12.61 -3.30
C CYS A 20 -39.43 -13.38 -4.15
N VAL A 21 -40.63 -13.59 -3.59
CA VAL A 21 -41.71 -14.27 -4.30
C VAL A 21 -42.24 -13.45 -5.47
N GLU A 22 -42.41 -12.14 -5.29
CA GLU A 22 -42.78 -11.23 -6.37
C GLU A 22 -41.72 -11.23 -7.48
N ARG A 23 -40.44 -11.19 -7.11
CA ARG A 23 -39.30 -11.27 -8.04
C ARG A 23 -39.35 -12.56 -8.86
N ILE A 24 -39.49 -13.73 -8.23
CA ILE A 24 -39.52 -15.03 -8.92
C ILE A 24 -40.71 -15.15 -9.87
N ASN A 25 -41.88 -14.66 -9.47
CA ASN A 25 -43.08 -14.68 -10.30
C ASN A 25 -42.92 -13.91 -11.63
N GLN A 26 -42.00 -12.94 -11.68
CA GLN A 26 -41.74 -12.11 -12.85
C GLN A 26 -40.75 -12.74 -13.84
N THR A 27 -40.18 -13.92 -13.53
CA THR A 27 -39.12 -14.53 -14.35
C THR A 27 -39.53 -15.84 -15.01
N VAL A 28 -38.59 -16.46 -15.74
CA VAL A 28 -38.76 -17.80 -16.33
C VAL A 28 -38.80 -18.92 -15.26
N LEU A 29 -38.41 -18.62 -14.01
CA LEU A 29 -38.39 -19.57 -12.87
C LEU A 29 -39.75 -19.69 -12.14
N LYS A 30 -40.87 -19.52 -12.85
CA LYS A 30 -42.23 -19.46 -12.27
C LYS A 30 -42.54 -20.68 -11.38
N TYR A 31 -43.33 -20.45 -10.33
CA TYR A 31 -43.68 -21.39 -9.25
C TYR A 31 -44.40 -22.67 -9.68
N LYS A 32 -43.66 -23.63 -10.23
CA LYS A 32 -44.12 -25.04 -10.20
C LYS A 32 -43.38 -25.88 -9.18
N ASN A 33 -42.10 -25.59 -8.89
CA ASN A 33 -41.24 -26.49 -8.10
C ASN A 33 -40.22 -25.74 -7.19
N ASN A 34 -40.63 -24.62 -6.60
CA ASN A 34 -39.81 -23.86 -5.65
C ASN A 34 -40.12 -24.31 -4.21
N ILE A 35 -39.13 -24.85 -3.52
CA ILE A 35 -39.21 -25.30 -2.13
C ILE A 35 -38.67 -24.17 -1.26
N ARG A 36 -39.54 -23.59 -0.42
CA ARG A 36 -39.11 -22.65 0.61
C ARG A 36 -38.40 -23.43 1.71
N PHE A 37 -37.11 -23.19 1.86
CA PHE A 37 -36.32 -23.69 2.96
C PHE A 37 -36.19 -22.59 4.03
N SER A 38 -36.63 -22.87 5.25
CA SER A 38 -36.48 -21.90 6.35
C SER A 38 -35.04 -21.97 6.86
N ALA A 39 -34.30 -20.86 6.78
CA ALA A 39 -32.91 -20.90 7.19
C ALA A 39 -32.75 -21.17 8.69
N PHE A 40 -31.66 -21.85 8.97
CA PHE A 40 -31.25 -22.27 10.29
C PHE A 40 -30.75 -21.10 11.14
N ASP A 41 -31.00 -21.15 12.46
CA ASP A 41 -30.57 -20.07 13.35
C ASP A 41 -29.16 -20.36 13.84
N GLY A 42 -28.16 -19.62 13.35
CA GLY A 42 -26.83 -19.75 13.94
C GLY A 42 -26.78 -19.34 15.41
N TYR A 43 -27.74 -18.57 15.94
CA TYR A 43 -27.83 -18.28 17.37
C TYR A 43 -28.34 -19.46 18.20
N LYS A 44 -29.01 -20.45 17.59
CA LYS A 44 -29.57 -21.63 18.28
C LYS A 44 -28.96 -22.95 17.80
N TYR A 45 -27.76 -22.91 17.24
CA TYR A 45 -27.15 -24.10 16.61
C TYR A 45 -27.07 -25.32 17.54
N LYS A 46 -26.82 -25.14 18.85
CA LYS A 46 -26.79 -26.26 19.80
C LYS A 46 -28.13 -26.98 19.97
N GLU A 47 -29.25 -26.27 19.89
CA GLU A 47 -30.59 -26.85 20.00
C GLU A 47 -31.03 -27.48 18.68
N GLU A 48 -30.63 -26.87 17.57
CA GLU A 48 -31.13 -27.20 16.24
C GLU A 48 -30.22 -28.23 15.51
N VAL A 49 -28.94 -28.41 15.86
CA VAL A 49 -28.04 -29.45 15.29
C VAL A 49 -28.53 -30.86 15.63
N TYR A 50 -29.23 -31.04 16.76
CA TYR A 50 -29.93 -32.28 17.09
C TYR A 50 -31.01 -32.65 16.05
N ARG A 51 -31.62 -31.67 15.35
CA ARG A 51 -32.55 -31.92 14.24
C ARG A 51 -31.85 -32.38 12.95
N PHE A 52 -30.56 -32.08 12.80
CA PHE A 52 -29.75 -32.47 11.63
C PHE A 52 -29.41 -33.98 11.64
N GLY A 53 -29.54 -34.65 12.80
CA GLY A 53 -29.22 -36.08 12.95
C GLY A 53 -27.74 -36.40 13.04
N LEU A 54 -26.89 -35.38 13.27
CA LEU A 54 -25.46 -35.56 13.59
C LEU A 54 -25.36 -35.91 15.07
N GLN A 55 -25.53 -37.19 15.40
CA GLN A 55 -25.47 -37.71 16.78
C GLN A 55 -24.04 -37.98 17.27
N ASP A 56 -23.03 -37.41 16.62
CA ASP A 56 -21.63 -37.61 16.98
C ASP A 56 -21.10 -36.40 17.76
N ASP A 57 -20.89 -36.60 19.05
CA ASP A 57 -20.32 -35.61 19.97
C ASP A 57 -18.97 -35.07 19.49
N ASN A 58 -18.22 -35.82 18.67
CA ASN A 58 -16.96 -35.35 18.09
C ASN A 58 -17.19 -34.34 16.97
N ILE A 59 -18.25 -34.49 16.17
CA ILE A 59 -18.62 -33.50 15.14
C ILE A 59 -19.01 -32.19 15.83
N ILE A 60 -19.86 -32.25 16.86
CA ILE A 60 -20.27 -31.06 17.63
C ILE A 60 -19.07 -30.40 18.31
N LYS A 61 -18.14 -31.17 18.89
CA LYS A 61 -16.90 -30.64 19.47
C LYS A 61 -15.95 -30.04 18.44
N ASN A 62 -15.88 -30.58 17.22
CA ASN A 62 -15.08 -30.03 16.14
C ASN A 62 -15.68 -28.71 15.63
N PHE A 63 -17.01 -28.63 15.49
CA PHE A 63 -17.75 -27.38 15.22
C PHE A 63 -17.52 -26.34 16.31
N GLU A 64 -17.61 -26.74 17.59
CA GLU A 64 -17.31 -25.84 18.70
C GLU A 64 -15.85 -25.39 18.60
N LYS A 65 -14.88 -26.29 18.57
CA LYS A 65 -13.44 -25.97 18.51
C LYS A 65 -13.06 -25.01 17.38
N ALA A 66 -13.56 -25.21 16.17
CA ALA A 66 -13.30 -24.32 15.04
C ALA A 66 -13.89 -22.91 15.23
N PHE A 67 -15.04 -22.79 15.92
CA PHE A 67 -15.62 -21.51 16.34
C PHE A 67 -14.73 -20.76 17.37
N MET A 68 -13.82 -21.46 18.05
CA MET A 68 -13.10 -20.92 19.22
C MET A 68 -11.62 -20.65 18.97
N ASP A 69 -11.00 -21.46 18.10
CA ASP A 69 -9.59 -21.38 17.77
C ASP A 69 -9.29 -20.34 16.66
N ASN A 70 -10.28 -19.91 15.85
CA ASN A 70 -10.11 -18.90 14.77
C ASN A 70 -10.55 -17.47 15.18
N ARG A 71 -9.91 -16.88 16.19
CA ARG A 71 -10.23 -15.52 16.67
C ARG A 71 -9.74 -14.35 15.81
N GLU A 72 -8.92 -14.58 14.79
CA GLU A 72 -8.50 -13.50 13.89
C GLU A 72 -9.40 -13.35 12.64
N SER A 73 -10.47 -14.14 12.43
CA SER A 73 -11.48 -13.89 11.35
C SER A 73 -12.83 -14.64 11.48
N GLY A 74 -13.20 -15.19 12.65
CA GLY A 74 -14.24 -16.22 12.80
C GLY A 74 -15.60 -15.99 12.11
N LEU A 75 -16.24 -17.11 11.71
CA LEU A 75 -17.61 -17.16 11.16
C LEU A 75 -18.62 -16.53 12.12
N THR A 76 -19.36 -15.55 11.62
CA THR A 76 -20.54 -14.99 12.28
C THR A 76 -21.62 -16.06 12.42
N LYS A 77 -22.52 -15.86 13.38
CA LYS A 77 -23.71 -16.71 13.54
C LYS A 77 -24.59 -16.68 12.28
N GLY A 78 -24.59 -15.59 11.52
CA GLY A 78 -25.26 -15.53 10.22
C GLY A 78 -24.67 -16.52 9.22
N GLU A 79 -23.35 -16.52 9.07
CA GLU A 79 -22.63 -17.42 8.16
C GLU A 79 -22.76 -18.90 8.58
N LEU A 80 -22.76 -19.19 9.87
CA LEU A 80 -23.05 -20.55 10.38
C LEU A 80 -24.49 -20.99 10.05
N GLY A 81 -25.46 -20.08 10.19
CA GLY A 81 -26.85 -20.33 9.81
C GLY A 81 -27.00 -20.61 8.31
N CYS A 82 -26.32 -19.84 7.47
CA CYS A 82 -26.25 -20.08 6.02
C CYS A 82 -25.64 -21.45 5.72
N TYR A 83 -24.43 -21.74 6.22
CA TYR A 83 -23.73 -23.01 6.00
C TYR A 83 -24.57 -24.25 6.33
N LEU A 84 -25.22 -24.25 7.50
CA LEU A 84 -26.09 -25.36 7.92
C LEU A 84 -27.35 -25.48 7.06
N SER A 85 -27.90 -24.35 6.60
CA SER A 85 -29.06 -24.32 5.71
C SER A 85 -28.74 -24.97 4.36
N HIS A 86 -27.61 -24.62 3.73
CA HIS A 86 -27.17 -25.25 2.49
C HIS A 86 -26.88 -26.75 2.65
N SER A 87 -26.25 -27.14 3.76
CA SER A 87 -25.96 -28.56 4.04
C SER A 87 -27.24 -29.39 4.23
N LEU A 88 -28.28 -28.82 4.86
CA LEU A 88 -29.60 -29.46 4.95
C LEU A 88 -30.30 -29.53 3.61
N VAL A 89 -30.21 -28.48 2.80
CA VAL A 89 -30.76 -28.51 1.44
C VAL A 89 -30.10 -29.63 0.63
N LEU A 90 -28.76 -29.79 0.70
CA LEU A 90 -28.06 -30.91 0.05
C LEU A 90 -28.56 -32.26 0.56
N LYS A 91 -28.75 -32.41 1.87
CA LYS A 91 -29.29 -33.64 2.47
C LYS A 91 -30.72 -33.91 2.00
N ASP A 92 -31.57 -32.89 1.96
CA ASP A 92 -32.95 -33.00 1.50
C ASP A 92 -33.00 -33.39 0.02
N ILE A 93 -32.12 -32.83 -0.82
CA ILE A 93 -31.96 -33.24 -2.21
C ILE A 93 -31.58 -34.72 -2.33
N ILE A 94 -30.62 -35.19 -1.51
CA ILE A 94 -30.16 -36.59 -1.51
C ILE A 94 -31.31 -37.53 -1.10
N THR A 95 -32.04 -37.19 -0.03
CA THR A 95 -33.12 -38.05 0.51
C THR A 95 -34.42 -37.95 -0.28
N ASN A 96 -34.60 -36.91 -1.09
CA ASN A 96 -35.79 -36.73 -1.91
C ASN A 96 -35.78 -37.64 -3.14
N SER A 97 -36.58 -38.71 -3.08
CA SER A 97 -36.71 -39.72 -4.15
C SER A 97 -37.37 -39.21 -5.43
N SER A 98 -37.97 -38.00 -5.43
CA SER A 98 -38.54 -37.39 -6.63
C SER A 98 -37.51 -36.67 -7.52
N ILE A 99 -36.29 -36.44 -7.02
CA ILE A 99 -35.19 -35.84 -7.78
C ILE A 99 -34.28 -36.97 -8.29
N ALA A 100 -34.06 -37.05 -9.60
CA ALA A 100 -33.17 -38.05 -10.20
C ALA A 100 -31.67 -37.71 -9.97
N GLU A 101 -30.79 -38.71 -10.02
CA GLU A 101 -29.35 -38.54 -9.71
C GLU A 101 -28.62 -37.57 -10.66
N ASP A 102 -29.04 -37.51 -11.92
CA ASP A 102 -28.49 -36.62 -12.94
C ASP A 102 -29.22 -35.27 -13.03
N GLU A 103 -30.29 -35.08 -12.25
CA GLU A 103 -31.10 -33.86 -12.28
C GLU A 103 -30.39 -32.69 -11.58
N TYR A 104 -30.46 -31.51 -12.22
CA TYR A 104 -29.99 -30.27 -11.63
C TYR A 104 -31.01 -29.69 -10.65
N VAL A 105 -30.49 -29.31 -9.49
CA VAL A 105 -31.21 -28.55 -8.48
C VAL A 105 -30.60 -27.17 -8.38
N GLY A 106 -31.45 -26.14 -8.41
CA GLY A 106 -31.04 -24.76 -8.15
C GLY A 106 -31.15 -24.44 -6.67
N ILE A 107 -30.14 -23.78 -6.11
CA ILE A 107 -30.16 -23.30 -4.73
C ILE A 107 -29.95 -21.80 -4.77
N PHE A 108 -30.87 -21.08 -4.14
CA PHE A 108 -30.94 -19.62 -4.14
C PHE A 108 -31.17 -19.12 -2.71
N GLU A 109 -30.55 -18.01 -2.34
CA GLU A 109 -30.88 -17.28 -1.11
C GLU A 109 -32.13 -16.39 -1.33
N ASP A 110 -32.70 -15.72 -0.33
CA ASP A 110 -33.92 -14.91 -0.53
C ASP A 110 -33.65 -13.43 -0.88
N ASP A 111 -32.39 -13.00 -0.79
CA ASP A 111 -31.94 -11.64 -1.03
C ASP A 111 -31.31 -11.41 -2.43
N PHE A 112 -31.35 -12.40 -3.33
CA PHE A 112 -30.84 -12.22 -4.70
C PHE A 112 -31.73 -11.31 -5.56
N PHE A 113 -31.09 -10.69 -6.54
CA PHE A 113 -31.67 -9.86 -7.59
C PHE A 113 -31.19 -10.34 -8.96
N TYR A 114 -32.03 -10.17 -9.97
CA TYR A 114 -31.70 -10.58 -11.34
C TYR A 114 -30.75 -9.59 -11.99
N SER A 115 -29.76 -10.09 -12.72
CA SER A 115 -28.99 -9.23 -13.61
C SER A 115 -29.89 -8.65 -14.71
N THR A 116 -29.56 -7.46 -15.21
CA THR A 116 -30.32 -6.81 -16.29
C THR A 116 -30.33 -7.61 -17.59
N THR A 117 -29.42 -8.58 -17.72
CA THR A 117 -29.27 -9.49 -18.87
C THR A 117 -29.71 -10.93 -18.55
N PHE A 118 -30.47 -11.14 -17.46
CA PHE A 118 -30.87 -12.46 -16.96
C PHE A 118 -31.48 -13.38 -18.03
N SER A 119 -32.47 -12.91 -18.80
CA SER A 119 -33.15 -13.75 -19.82
C SER A 119 -32.22 -14.22 -20.93
N ASP A 120 -31.31 -13.36 -21.39
CA ASP A 120 -30.34 -13.67 -22.44
C ASP A 120 -29.29 -14.67 -21.94
N ASN A 121 -28.81 -14.45 -20.72
CA ASN A 121 -27.82 -15.30 -20.08
C ASN A 121 -28.39 -16.68 -19.69
N TYR A 122 -29.64 -16.73 -19.23
CA TYR A 122 -30.31 -18.00 -18.89
C TYR A 122 -30.50 -18.88 -20.14
N SER A 123 -30.88 -18.28 -21.26
CA SER A 123 -31.03 -19.00 -22.53
C SER A 123 -29.70 -19.61 -23.02
N LYS A 124 -28.58 -18.91 -22.78
CA LYS A 124 -27.22 -19.40 -23.10
C LYS A 124 -26.80 -20.53 -22.18
N LEU A 125 -27.16 -20.47 -20.90
CA LEU A 125 -26.85 -21.53 -19.94
C LEU A 125 -27.47 -22.87 -20.37
N GLU A 126 -28.73 -22.87 -20.80
CA GLU A 126 -29.38 -24.09 -21.29
C GLU A 126 -28.70 -24.67 -22.55
N GLN A 127 -28.00 -23.86 -23.34
CA GLN A 127 -27.25 -24.32 -24.50
C GLN A 127 -25.87 -24.92 -24.14
N ILE A 128 -25.25 -24.44 -23.05
CA ILE A 128 -23.92 -24.87 -22.62
C ILE A 128 -23.96 -26.24 -21.94
N ASP A 129 -24.97 -26.51 -21.11
CA ASP A 129 -25.14 -27.80 -20.40
C ASP A 129 -25.22 -28.99 -21.37
N ASN A 130 -25.85 -28.82 -22.54
CA ASN A 130 -25.94 -29.87 -23.55
C ASN A 130 -24.58 -30.29 -24.16
N ASN A 131 -23.51 -29.52 -23.94
CA ASN A 131 -22.18 -29.75 -24.52
C ASN A 131 -21.08 -30.06 -23.49
N ILE A 132 -21.31 -29.79 -22.20
CA ILE A 132 -20.30 -29.89 -21.14
C ILE A 132 -20.96 -30.52 -19.90
N ASN A 133 -20.43 -31.65 -19.42
CA ASN A 133 -20.94 -32.33 -18.21
C ASN A 133 -20.58 -31.54 -16.95
N ILE A 134 -21.39 -30.55 -16.61
CA ILE A 134 -21.16 -29.63 -15.49
C ILE A 134 -21.61 -30.28 -14.18
N GLU A 135 -20.70 -30.52 -13.25
CA GLU A 135 -21.05 -31.11 -11.95
C GLU A 135 -21.57 -30.07 -10.95
N PHE A 136 -20.95 -28.88 -10.96
CA PHE A 136 -21.30 -27.75 -10.13
C PHE A 136 -21.10 -26.43 -10.89
N LEU A 137 -22.10 -25.54 -10.85
CA LEU A 137 -22.07 -24.27 -11.55
C LEU A 137 -22.45 -23.09 -10.66
N TYR A 138 -21.54 -22.13 -10.57
CA TYR A 138 -21.82 -20.85 -9.94
C TYR A 138 -22.48 -19.88 -10.93
N ILE A 139 -23.65 -19.36 -10.55
CA ILE A 139 -24.47 -18.51 -11.43
C ILE A 139 -24.83 -17.16 -10.82
N GLY A 140 -24.47 -16.88 -9.57
CA GLY A 140 -24.74 -15.59 -8.95
C GLY A 140 -23.96 -15.34 -7.66
N GLY A 141 -23.50 -14.10 -7.49
CA GLY A 141 -22.62 -13.67 -6.40
C GLY A 141 -22.54 -12.16 -6.21
N ARG A 142 -21.66 -11.71 -5.32
CA ARG A 142 -21.40 -10.29 -5.03
C ARG A 142 -20.30 -9.75 -5.96
N TYR A 143 -20.66 -8.91 -6.95
CA TYR A 143 -19.69 -8.25 -7.84
C TYR A 143 -20.17 -6.86 -8.27
N GLU A 144 -19.23 -5.92 -8.46
CA GLU A 144 -19.48 -4.64 -9.12
C GLU A 144 -19.73 -4.83 -10.63
N PRO A 145 -20.52 -3.95 -11.28
CA PRO A 145 -20.83 -4.02 -12.72
C PRO A 145 -19.62 -4.09 -13.67
N ASP A 146 -18.44 -3.67 -13.23
CA ASP A 146 -17.20 -3.59 -14.03
C ASP A 146 -16.21 -4.75 -13.77
N PHE A 147 -16.68 -5.87 -13.20
CA PHE A 147 -15.86 -7.04 -12.91
C PHE A 147 -15.20 -7.65 -14.16
N GLN A 148 -13.87 -7.80 -14.12
CA GLN A 148 -13.08 -8.46 -15.19
C GLN A 148 -12.57 -9.83 -14.71
N ALA A 149 -12.98 -10.90 -15.40
CA ALA A 149 -12.64 -12.29 -15.08
C ALA A 149 -11.12 -12.57 -15.00
N ASN A 150 -10.30 -11.71 -15.62
CA ASN A 150 -8.84 -11.85 -15.71
C ASN A 150 -8.12 -11.71 -14.36
N LYS A 151 -8.80 -11.25 -13.30
CA LYS A 151 -8.23 -11.10 -11.95
C LYS A 151 -8.28 -12.38 -11.10
N ILE A 152 -8.95 -13.43 -11.57
CA ILE A 152 -8.97 -14.76 -10.95
C ILE A 152 -8.33 -15.74 -11.94
N PHE A 153 -7.61 -16.76 -11.45
CA PHE A 153 -7.03 -17.83 -12.27
C PHE A 153 -8.10 -18.78 -12.84
N LEU A 154 -9.02 -18.24 -13.63
CA LEU A 154 -10.05 -19.02 -14.31
C LEU A 154 -9.63 -19.30 -15.75
N GLN A 155 -9.73 -20.56 -16.17
CA GLN A 155 -9.51 -20.94 -17.56
C GLN A 155 -10.81 -20.75 -18.34
N LYS A 156 -10.82 -19.80 -19.28
CA LYS A 156 -11.97 -19.59 -20.16
C LYS A 156 -12.22 -20.83 -21.02
N ILE A 157 -13.42 -21.40 -20.96
CA ILE A 157 -13.83 -22.55 -21.79
C ILE A 157 -14.62 -22.06 -22.98
N THR A 158 -15.58 -21.16 -22.74
CA THR A 158 -16.39 -20.49 -23.76
C THR A 158 -16.48 -19.01 -23.45
N ASP A 159 -17.17 -18.22 -24.28
CA ASP A 159 -17.43 -16.81 -24.01
C ASP A 159 -18.21 -16.55 -22.72
N HIS A 160 -18.86 -17.58 -22.19
CA HIS A 160 -19.72 -17.47 -21.02
C HIS A 160 -19.44 -18.47 -19.90
N LEU A 161 -18.60 -19.49 -20.14
CA LEU A 161 -18.26 -20.51 -19.15
C LEU A 161 -16.77 -20.51 -18.87
N TYR A 162 -16.44 -20.48 -17.58
CA TYR A 162 -15.08 -20.47 -17.08
C TYR A 162 -14.87 -21.66 -16.17
N TYR A 163 -13.74 -22.36 -16.33
CA TYR A 163 -13.31 -23.44 -15.45
C TYR A 163 -12.52 -22.84 -14.28
N ARG A 164 -12.82 -23.30 -13.08
CA ARG A 164 -12.08 -22.94 -11.87
C ARG A 164 -11.20 -24.13 -11.45
N ASP A 165 -9.88 -24.00 -11.63
CA ASP A 165 -8.92 -25.00 -11.14
C ASP A 165 -8.56 -24.71 -9.68
N VAL A 166 -9.01 -25.61 -8.80
CA VAL A 166 -8.95 -25.45 -7.35
C VAL A 166 -7.51 -25.53 -6.81
N ASN A 167 -6.57 -26.14 -7.54
CA ASN A 167 -5.17 -26.28 -7.11
C ASN A 167 -4.34 -24.99 -7.24
N THR A 168 -4.78 -24.03 -8.05
CA THR A 168 -4.02 -22.78 -8.33
C THR A 168 -4.31 -21.64 -7.36
N LEU A 169 -5.36 -21.76 -6.55
CA LEU A 169 -5.83 -20.70 -5.66
C LEU A 169 -5.08 -20.64 -4.31
N GLN A 170 -4.45 -21.74 -3.86
CA GLN A 170 -3.67 -21.76 -2.61
C GLN A 170 -2.46 -20.80 -2.59
N TYR A 171 -2.00 -20.33 -3.76
CA TYR A 171 -0.81 -19.48 -3.89
C TYR A 171 -1.09 -17.97 -3.93
N VAL A 172 -2.36 -17.54 -3.83
CA VAL A 172 -2.77 -16.15 -4.09
C VAL A 172 -3.33 -15.48 -2.84
N ASN A 173 -2.63 -15.56 -1.72
CA ASN A 173 -2.88 -14.67 -0.58
C ASN A 173 -1.79 -13.59 -0.57
N ASN A 174 -2.18 -12.36 -0.97
CA ASN A 174 -1.89 -11.13 -0.21
C ASN A 174 -2.18 -9.78 -0.91
N ASN A 175 -2.65 -9.66 -2.16
CA ASN A 175 -2.79 -8.31 -2.75
C ASN A 175 -3.85 -8.11 -3.84
N ILE A 176 -4.88 -8.95 -3.92
CA ILE A 176 -6.02 -8.69 -4.79
C ILE A 176 -7.23 -8.51 -3.90
N GLY A 177 -7.73 -7.27 -3.80
CA GLY A 177 -8.95 -6.91 -3.05
C GLY A 177 -10.21 -7.50 -3.67
N ILE A 178 -10.32 -8.84 -3.67
CA ILE A 178 -11.50 -9.59 -4.06
C ILE A 178 -11.71 -10.66 -2.98
N TRP A 179 -12.12 -10.20 -1.79
CA TRP A 179 -12.68 -11.05 -0.74
C TRP A 179 -14.19 -10.91 -0.68
N ASP A 180 -14.86 -10.96 -1.83
CA ASP A 180 -16.32 -10.96 -1.83
C ASP A 180 -16.82 -11.99 -2.84
N ARG A 181 -17.08 -13.21 -2.34
CA ARG A 181 -17.76 -14.27 -3.08
C ARG A 181 -18.83 -14.92 -2.21
N CYS A 182 -19.78 -14.15 -1.66
CA CYS A 182 -20.95 -14.80 -1.07
C CYS A 182 -21.80 -15.44 -2.18
N THR A 183 -22.07 -16.74 -2.04
CA THR A 183 -22.84 -17.52 -3.00
C THR A 183 -24.32 -17.28 -2.80
N ASN A 184 -24.92 -16.43 -3.63
CA ASN A 184 -26.37 -16.19 -3.53
C ASN A 184 -27.16 -17.17 -4.44
N ALA A 185 -26.51 -17.77 -5.45
CA ALA A 185 -27.14 -18.75 -6.35
C ALA A 185 -26.17 -19.70 -7.07
N TYR A 186 -26.45 -21.01 -7.04
CA TYR A 186 -25.71 -22.05 -7.78
C TYR A 186 -26.58 -23.23 -8.21
N LEU A 187 -26.05 -24.02 -9.15
CA LEU A 187 -26.67 -25.25 -9.65
C LEU A 187 -25.78 -26.46 -9.36
N ILE A 188 -26.39 -27.56 -8.95
CA ILE A 188 -25.68 -28.80 -8.62
C ILE A 188 -26.50 -30.02 -9.05
N ARG A 189 -25.83 -31.09 -9.50
CA ARG A 189 -26.49 -32.39 -9.73
C ARG A 189 -26.64 -33.16 -8.43
N LYS A 190 -27.76 -33.87 -8.26
CA LYS A 190 -28.01 -34.68 -7.06
C LYS A 190 -26.88 -35.68 -6.76
N SER A 191 -26.35 -36.35 -7.78
CA SER A 191 -25.23 -37.30 -7.66
C SER A 191 -23.93 -36.69 -7.09
N VAL A 192 -23.79 -35.36 -7.14
CA VAL A 192 -22.66 -34.61 -6.59
C VAL A 192 -22.93 -34.15 -5.15
N CYS A 193 -24.19 -34.00 -4.75
CA CYS A 193 -24.57 -33.53 -3.42
C CYS A 193 -24.00 -34.40 -2.29
N GLN A 194 -23.99 -35.73 -2.42
CA GLN A 194 -23.44 -36.61 -1.38
C GLN A 194 -21.93 -36.44 -1.23
N LYS A 195 -21.20 -36.31 -2.35
CA LYS A 195 -19.75 -36.03 -2.32
C LYS A 195 -19.50 -34.69 -1.64
N LEU A 196 -20.28 -33.67 -1.98
CA LEU A 196 -20.17 -32.35 -1.38
C LEU A 196 -20.51 -32.37 0.12
N LEU A 197 -21.58 -33.08 0.52
CA LEU A 197 -21.98 -33.22 1.92
C LEU A 197 -20.93 -33.99 2.74
N ASP A 198 -20.30 -35.01 2.17
CA ASP A 198 -19.19 -35.73 2.79
C ASP A 198 -17.97 -34.82 3.01
N ILE A 199 -17.66 -33.96 2.05
CA ILE A 199 -16.58 -32.96 2.14
C ILE A 199 -16.88 -31.98 3.28
N VAL A 200 -18.09 -31.39 3.23
CA VAL A 200 -18.65 -30.50 4.26
C VAL A 200 -18.54 -31.15 5.65
N THR A 201 -18.80 -32.46 5.75
CA THR A 201 -18.80 -33.18 7.04
C THR A 201 -17.41 -33.61 7.53
N ARG A 202 -16.43 -33.84 6.63
CA ARG A 202 -15.08 -34.32 7.01
C ARG A 202 -14.09 -33.21 7.34
N GLU A 203 -14.18 -32.04 6.70
CA GLU A 203 -13.22 -30.93 6.87
C GLU A 203 -13.66 -29.85 7.88
N ILE A 204 -14.55 -30.22 8.80
CA ILE A 204 -15.09 -29.37 9.88
C ILE A 204 -13.98 -28.71 10.74
N SER A 205 -12.72 -29.16 10.70
CA SER A 205 -11.63 -28.51 11.44
C SER A 205 -11.04 -27.25 10.78
N ASN A 206 -11.28 -27.02 9.48
CA ASN A 206 -10.72 -25.90 8.71
C ASN A 206 -11.83 -24.97 8.19
N PHE A 207 -12.78 -24.61 9.06
CA PHE A 207 -13.99 -23.85 8.69
C PHE A 207 -13.68 -22.59 7.88
N GLU A 208 -14.01 -22.70 6.62
CA GLU A 208 -14.11 -21.64 5.63
C GLU A 208 -15.60 -21.56 5.27
N PRO A 209 -16.21 -20.38 5.02
CA PRO A 209 -17.60 -20.27 4.57
C PRO A 209 -17.87 -21.25 3.42
N ILE A 210 -19.12 -21.70 3.21
CA ILE A 210 -19.41 -22.65 2.11
C ILE A 210 -18.88 -22.12 0.76
N ASP A 211 -18.86 -20.79 0.62
CA ASP A 211 -18.24 -19.98 -0.43
C ASP A 211 -16.75 -20.25 -0.69
N HIS A 212 -15.99 -20.48 0.37
CA HIS A 212 -14.57 -20.81 0.34
C HIS A 212 -14.32 -22.33 0.34
N LEU A 213 -15.24 -23.13 0.87
CA LEU A 213 -15.23 -24.58 0.70
C LEU A 213 -15.32 -24.95 -0.80
N TYR A 214 -16.06 -24.18 -1.59
CA TYR A 214 -16.07 -24.24 -3.07
C TYR A 214 -14.76 -23.79 -3.73
N ALA A 215 -13.86 -23.14 -3.00
CA ALA A 215 -12.56 -22.66 -3.51
C ALA A 215 -11.38 -23.47 -2.97
N SER A 216 -11.56 -24.28 -1.92
CA SER A 216 -10.51 -25.06 -1.27
C SER A 216 -10.54 -26.55 -1.59
N THR A 217 -11.50 -27.05 -2.37
CA THR A 217 -11.62 -28.46 -2.81
C THR A 217 -10.57 -28.91 -3.84
N ALA A 218 -9.29 -28.62 -3.60
CA ALA A 218 -8.16 -29.20 -4.31
C ALA A 218 -8.08 -30.74 -4.14
N VAL A 219 -8.85 -31.32 -3.21
CA VAL A 219 -8.67 -32.69 -2.73
C VAL A 219 -9.70 -33.70 -3.30
N PHE A 220 -10.76 -33.29 -4.01
CA PHE A 220 -11.94 -34.18 -4.19
C PHE A 220 -12.52 -34.35 -5.60
N ASP A 221 -11.80 -33.95 -6.66
CA ASP A 221 -12.12 -34.34 -8.05
C ASP A 221 -13.55 -33.93 -8.53
N ILE A 222 -14.09 -32.81 -8.03
CA ILE A 222 -15.34 -32.19 -8.49
C ILE A 222 -15.02 -31.05 -9.45
N LYS A 223 -15.59 -31.06 -10.66
CA LYS A 223 -15.36 -30.01 -11.65
C LYS A 223 -16.26 -28.81 -11.41
N MET A 224 -15.64 -27.69 -11.04
CA MET A 224 -16.34 -26.45 -10.73
C MET A 224 -16.21 -25.42 -11.86
N TYR A 225 -17.33 -24.77 -12.14
CA TYR A 225 -17.45 -23.82 -13.23
C TYR A 225 -18.13 -22.53 -12.77
N ASP A 226 -17.75 -21.42 -13.40
CA ASP A 226 -18.35 -20.10 -13.22
C ASP A 226 -19.01 -19.63 -14.53
N PHE A 227 -20.25 -19.16 -14.45
CA PHE A 227 -20.98 -18.62 -15.59
C PHE A 227 -20.91 -17.08 -15.65
N PHE A 228 -20.42 -16.52 -16.75
CA PHE A 228 -20.25 -15.07 -16.97
C PHE A 228 -21.00 -14.60 -18.23
N PRO A 229 -21.82 -13.54 -18.17
CA PRO A 229 -22.16 -12.75 -16.99
C PRO A 229 -23.08 -13.54 -16.04
N HIS A 230 -22.91 -13.37 -14.73
CA HIS A 230 -23.77 -14.03 -13.74
C HIS A 230 -25.26 -13.71 -13.97
N LEU A 231 -26.11 -14.67 -13.61
CA LEU A 231 -27.56 -14.55 -13.68
C LEU A 231 -28.12 -13.70 -12.53
N PHE A 232 -27.47 -13.78 -11.37
CA PHE A 232 -27.93 -13.12 -10.15
C PHE A 232 -26.82 -12.32 -9.48
N TYR A 233 -27.23 -11.31 -8.72
CA TYR A 233 -26.38 -10.58 -7.80
C TYR A 233 -27.16 -10.28 -6.52
N SER A 234 -26.48 -10.03 -5.39
CA SER A 234 -27.14 -9.45 -4.21
C SER A 234 -26.82 -7.96 -4.16
N PRO A 235 -27.82 -7.06 -4.00
CA PRO A 235 -27.65 -5.62 -3.87
C PRO A 235 -27.37 -5.21 -2.43
N VAL A 236 -27.25 -6.17 -1.51
CA VAL A 236 -26.74 -5.90 -0.17
C VAL A 236 -25.29 -5.44 -0.37
N ASP A 237 -25.13 -4.11 -0.39
CA ASP A 237 -23.85 -3.42 -0.51
C ASP A 237 -22.88 -4.05 0.48
N TYR A 238 -21.70 -4.42 0.00
CA TYR A 238 -20.56 -4.91 0.80
C TYR A 238 -20.37 -4.03 2.06
N LYS A 239 -20.80 -2.76 2.03
CA LYS A 239 -20.85 -1.90 3.21
C LYS A 239 -21.69 -2.42 4.38
N SER A 240 -22.84 -3.08 4.25
CA SER A 240 -23.58 -3.51 5.46
C SER A 240 -22.98 -4.73 6.17
N ASP A 241 -22.24 -5.57 5.43
CA ASP A 241 -21.54 -6.73 5.99
C ASP A 241 -20.07 -6.41 6.33
N ILE A 242 -19.41 -5.48 5.64
CA ILE A 242 -18.20 -4.80 6.16
C ILE A 242 -18.55 -4.05 7.45
N ILE A 243 -19.70 -3.36 7.53
CA ILE A 243 -20.19 -2.72 8.76
C ILE A 243 -20.63 -3.77 9.80
N ARG A 244 -20.68 -5.07 9.48
CA ARG A 244 -20.81 -6.12 10.51
C ARG A 244 -19.47 -6.77 10.86
N SER A 245 -18.55 -6.94 9.92
CA SER A 245 -17.21 -7.48 10.19
C SER A 245 -16.29 -6.46 10.87
N LEU A 246 -16.47 -5.16 10.60
CA LEU A 246 -15.87 -4.04 11.35
C LEU A 246 -16.55 -3.82 12.72
N PHE A 247 -17.66 -4.50 13.01
CA PHE A 247 -18.37 -4.40 14.31
C PHE A 247 -18.43 -5.71 15.11
N ASN A 248 -17.81 -6.81 14.64
CA ASN A 248 -17.86 -8.12 15.33
C ASN A 248 -16.51 -8.86 15.42
N LYS A 249 -15.38 -8.22 15.18
CA LYS A 249 -14.13 -8.74 15.76
C LYS A 249 -14.01 -8.22 17.16
N ASP A 250 -14.88 -8.69 18.03
CA ASP A 250 -14.56 -8.65 19.44
C ASP A 250 -15.44 -9.70 20.15
N ASN A 251 -14.81 -10.85 20.37
CA ASN A 251 -15.11 -11.86 21.40
C ASN A 251 -15.92 -13.13 21.15
N LYS A 252 -15.12 -14.20 21.08
CA LYS A 252 -15.01 -15.27 22.10
C LYS A 252 -15.94 -16.48 21.86
N HIS A 253 -15.49 -17.72 22.05
CA HIS A 253 -14.47 -18.19 23.01
C HIS A 253 -14.31 -19.69 22.90
N LYS A 254 -13.24 -20.23 23.50
CA LYS A 254 -13.08 -21.63 23.97
C LYS A 254 -14.20 -22.04 24.93
N VAL A 255 -14.68 -23.27 24.81
CA VAL A 255 -15.43 -24.05 25.78
C VAL A 255 -15.17 -25.53 25.50
N ILE A 256 -14.23 -26.11 26.25
CA ILE A 256 -14.48 -27.42 26.84
C ILE A 256 -14.74 -27.19 28.33
N ASN A 257 -15.82 -27.83 28.77
CA ASN A 257 -16.33 -27.94 30.13
C ASN A 257 -15.26 -28.02 31.24
N THR A 258 -15.38 -27.11 32.20
CA THR A 258 -15.21 -27.44 33.61
C THR A 258 -16.48 -28.12 34.13
N GLN A 259 -16.31 -29.22 34.86
CA GLN A 259 -17.39 -29.83 35.62
C GLN A 259 -17.88 -28.87 36.71
N LYS A 260 -19.19 -28.57 36.65
CA LYS A 260 -20.19 -28.47 37.73
C LYS A 260 -19.82 -27.81 39.06
N ILE A 261 -20.67 -26.86 39.49
CA ILE A 261 -21.41 -26.85 40.78
C ILE A 261 -22.67 -25.96 40.58
N PRO A 262 -23.81 -26.21 41.27
CA PRO A 262 -25.15 -26.12 40.67
C PRO A 262 -25.88 -24.79 40.82
N LYS A 263 -26.81 -24.60 39.87
CA LYS A 263 -27.91 -23.64 39.88
C LYS A 263 -28.78 -23.78 41.13
N THR A 264 -29.18 -22.65 41.72
CA THR A 264 -30.52 -22.51 42.32
C THR A 264 -30.98 -21.05 42.42
N ILE A 265 -32.19 -20.86 41.88
CA ILE A 265 -33.29 -19.99 42.36
C ILE A 265 -33.30 -18.52 41.92
N THR A 266 -34.24 -18.29 41.00
CA THR A 266 -35.05 -17.12 40.71
C THR A 266 -35.48 -16.31 41.94
N ARG A 267 -35.35 -14.98 41.90
CA ARG A 267 -36.40 -14.07 42.39
C ARG A 267 -36.20 -12.63 41.90
N CYS A 268 -37.28 -12.05 41.37
CA CYS A 268 -37.41 -10.63 41.11
C CYS A 268 -37.16 -9.82 42.38
N VAL A 269 -36.37 -8.74 42.27
CA VAL A 269 -36.37 -7.63 43.23
C VAL A 269 -36.28 -6.33 42.44
N SER A 270 -37.28 -5.47 42.63
CA SER A 270 -37.36 -4.08 42.16
C SER A 270 -36.20 -3.20 42.69
N PRO A 271 -35.85 -2.10 42.00
CA PRO A 271 -34.63 -1.35 42.27
C PRO A 271 -34.74 -0.50 43.55
N ASN A 272 -33.82 -0.71 44.49
CA ASN A 272 -33.61 0.20 45.62
C ASN A 272 -32.56 1.25 45.23
N LYS A 273 -32.98 2.51 45.11
CA LYS A 273 -32.11 3.68 44.89
C LYS A 273 -31.18 3.88 46.09
N LYS A 274 -29.88 3.64 45.90
CA LYS A 274 -28.79 4.32 46.60
C LYS A 274 -27.85 4.87 45.53
N ASN A 275 -27.58 6.17 45.57
CA ASN A 275 -26.71 6.88 44.61
C ASN A 275 -25.35 6.19 44.49
N LYS A 276 -25.17 5.42 43.42
CA LYS A 276 -23.87 4.88 43.01
C LYS A 276 -23.29 5.86 42.00
N LEU A 277 -22.03 6.27 42.18
CA LEU A 277 -21.35 7.15 41.23
C LEU A 277 -21.43 6.55 39.82
N PRO A 278 -21.65 7.37 38.77
CA PRO A 278 -21.45 6.98 37.37
C PRO A 278 -20.19 6.13 37.18
N LEU A 279 -20.24 5.11 36.31
CA LEU A 279 -19.16 4.14 36.20
C LEU A 279 -18.04 4.66 35.30
N LEU A 280 -18.36 5.09 34.08
CA LEU A 280 -17.37 5.44 33.05
C LEU A 280 -17.68 6.79 32.41
N GLN A 281 -16.66 7.65 32.31
CA GLN A 281 -16.75 8.95 31.65
C GLN A 281 -15.77 9.06 30.49
N LEU A 282 -16.26 9.54 29.34
CA LEU A 282 -15.41 9.94 28.22
C LEU A 282 -14.75 11.29 28.51
N VAL A 283 -13.44 11.36 28.33
CA VAL A 283 -12.69 12.62 28.28
C VAL A 283 -11.90 12.70 26.98
N MET A 284 -11.92 13.85 26.30
CA MET A 284 -11.13 14.04 25.09
C MET A 284 -10.79 15.51 24.84
N ILE A 285 -9.80 15.75 23.99
CA ILE A 285 -9.60 17.03 23.31
C ILE A 285 -9.95 16.86 21.82
N VAL A 286 -10.40 17.91 21.16
CA VAL A 286 -10.85 17.83 19.75
C VAL A 286 -10.50 19.11 18.97
N LYS A 287 -10.26 19.00 17.66
CA LYS A 287 -10.10 20.17 16.77
C LYS A 287 -10.32 19.81 15.31
N ASN A 288 -11.32 20.43 14.69
CA ASN A 288 -11.63 20.25 13.27
C ASN A 288 -11.73 18.76 12.87
N SER A 289 -12.44 17.97 13.66
CA SER A 289 -12.61 16.53 13.47
C SER A 289 -13.78 16.21 12.54
N GLY A 290 -14.45 17.22 11.97
CA GLY A 290 -15.39 17.08 10.87
C GLY A 290 -16.46 16.03 11.09
N ILE A 291 -16.57 15.10 10.14
CA ILE A 291 -17.53 14.00 10.16
C ILE A 291 -17.00 12.78 10.92
N GLU A 292 -15.68 12.68 11.08
CA GLU A 292 -14.97 11.57 11.70
C GLU A 292 -15.37 11.44 13.18
N ILE A 293 -15.54 12.56 13.88
CA ILE A 293 -15.97 12.61 15.29
C ILE A 293 -17.28 11.85 15.53
N GLU A 294 -18.18 11.80 14.55
CA GLU A 294 -19.48 11.13 14.71
C GLU A 294 -19.31 9.62 14.88
N GLN A 295 -18.38 9.03 14.14
CA GLN A 295 -18.14 7.60 14.20
C GLN A 295 -17.52 7.20 15.54
N MET A 296 -16.55 7.98 16.03
CA MET A 296 -15.95 7.74 17.35
C MET A 296 -17.00 7.88 18.45
N LEU A 297 -17.76 8.98 18.47
CA LEU A 297 -18.76 9.22 19.51
C LEU A 297 -19.83 8.13 19.52
N ASN A 298 -20.32 7.70 18.35
CA ASN A 298 -21.30 6.61 18.27
C ASN A 298 -20.74 5.27 18.79
N SER A 299 -19.43 5.02 18.69
CA SER A 299 -18.82 3.80 19.23
C SER A 299 -18.81 3.75 20.77
N ILE A 300 -18.61 4.89 21.42
CA ILE A 300 -18.44 4.97 22.89
C ILE A 300 -19.73 5.35 23.62
N LYS A 301 -20.64 6.09 22.95
CA LYS A 301 -21.89 6.63 23.51
C LYS A 301 -22.70 5.59 24.31
N PRO A 302 -22.92 4.34 23.85
CA PRO A 302 -23.73 3.36 24.59
C PRO A 302 -23.13 2.93 25.94
N TYR A 303 -21.84 3.22 26.17
CA TYR A 303 -21.08 2.62 27.26
C TYR A 303 -20.60 3.64 28.31
N ILE A 304 -20.90 4.92 28.12
CA ILE A 304 -20.52 5.99 29.04
C ILE A 304 -21.73 6.51 29.81
N ASP A 305 -21.48 6.92 31.04
CA ASP A 305 -22.50 7.51 31.91
C ASP A 305 -22.39 9.04 31.93
N LYS A 306 -21.22 9.57 31.54
CA LYS A 306 -20.91 11.00 31.49
C LYS A 306 -19.87 11.30 30.41
N TRP A 307 -19.78 12.55 29.94
CA TRP A 307 -18.71 12.99 29.04
C TRP A 307 -18.17 14.39 29.39
N THR A 308 -16.93 14.65 29.00
CA THR A 308 -16.27 15.96 29.06
C THR A 308 -15.34 16.11 27.87
N ILE A 309 -15.64 17.04 26.98
CA ILE A 309 -14.87 17.23 25.75
C ILE A 309 -14.35 18.67 25.74
N LEU A 310 -13.07 18.85 25.45
CA LEU A 310 -12.44 20.16 25.28
C LEU A 310 -12.15 20.40 23.79
N ASP A 311 -12.91 21.30 23.18
CA ASP A 311 -12.64 21.79 21.83
C ASP A 311 -11.51 22.83 21.87
N THR A 312 -10.50 22.62 21.01
CA THR A 312 -9.28 23.42 20.99
C THR A 312 -9.23 24.46 19.84
N GLY A 313 -10.42 24.88 19.38
CA GLY A 313 -10.64 25.90 18.37
C GLY A 313 -11.06 25.32 17.01
N SER A 314 -12.08 24.48 16.99
CA SER A 314 -12.74 24.01 15.77
C SER A 314 -13.48 25.13 15.05
N THR A 315 -13.58 25.00 13.72
CA THR A 315 -14.20 25.98 12.82
C THR A 315 -15.05 25.31 11.73
N ASP A 316 -15.20 23.99 11.79
CA ASP A 316 -15.79 23.12 10.77
C ASP A 316 -17.14 22.49 11.20
N GLY A 317 -17.71 22.96 12.31
CA GLY A 317 -18.95 22.43 12.86
C GLY A 317 -18.79 21.20 13.77
N THR A 318 -17.56 20.83 14.15
CA THR A 318 -17.29 19.73 15.10
C THR A 318 -18.09 19.88 16.41
N GLN A 319 -18.17 21.10 16.95
CA GLN A 319 -18.89 21.40 18.21
C GLN A 319 -20.37 21.02 18.14
N ASP A 320 -21.05 21.39 17.05
CA ASP A 320 -22.48 21.11 16.86
C ASP A 320 -22.74 19.59 16.80
N ARG A 321 -21.87 18.84 16.13
CA ARG A 321 -21.97 17.38 16.02
C ARG A 321 -21.83 16.71 17.38
N ILE A 322 -20.85 17.14 18.18
CA ILE A 322 -20.65 16.62 19.54
C ILE A 322 -21.91 16.82 20.39
N GLN A 323 -22.44 18.05 20.39
CA GLN A 323 -23.64 18.37 21.15
C GLN A 323 -24.86 17.59 20.67
N ASN A 324 -25.04 17.45 19.35
CA ASN A 324 -26.15 16.70 18.77
C ASN A 324 -26.08 15.20 19.10
N ILE A 325 -24.90 14.60 19.10
CA ILE A 325 -24.77 13.14 19.33
C ILE A 325 -24.90 12.81 20.81
N LEU A 326 -24.35 13.63 21.71
CA LEU A 326 -24.29 13.34 23.15
C LEU A 326 -25.35 14.06 23.99
N HIS A 327 -26.36 14.69 23.36
CA HIS A 327 -27.39 15.50 24.04
C HIS A 327 -28.17 14.77 25.14
N ASP A 328 -28.26 13.45 25.06
CA ASP A 328 -28.99 12.56 25.96
C ASP A 328 -28.12 11.96 27.08
N ILE A 329 -26.82 12.27 27.11
CA ILE A 329 -25.88 11.83 28.15
C ILE A 329 -25.39 13.05 28.95
N PRO A 330 -25.39 13.01 30.29
CA PRO A 330 -24.85 14.10 31.11
C PRO A 330 -23.40 14.44 30.71
N GLY A 331 -23.11 15.71 30.45
CA GLY A 331 -21.75 16.12 30.08
C GLY A 331 -21.70 17.55 29.60
N ARG A 332 -20.49 18.02 29.26
CA ARG A 332 -20.26 19.39 28.82
C ARG A 332 -19.12 19.48 27.81
N LEU A 333 -19.33 20.33 26.81
CA LEU A 333 -18.30 20.81 25.88
C LEU A 333 -17.68 22.09 26.46
N TYR A 334 -16.35 22.12 26.49
CA TYR A 334 -15.54 23.28 26.86
C TYR A 334 -14.77 23.76 25.63
N GLU A 335 -14.41 25.04 25.60
CA GLU A 335 -13.68 25.65 24.48
C GLU A 335 -12.50 26.46 25.00
N GLU A 336 -11.29 26.11 24.58
CA GLU A 336 -10.05 26.85 24.89
C GLU A 336 -9.08 26.83 23.71
N PRO A 337 -8.16 27.79 23.57
CA PRO A 337 -7.09 27.67 22.58
C PRO A 337 -6.19 26.47 22.85
N PHE A 338 -5.78 25.75 21.80
CA PHE A 338 -4.76 24.70 21.91
C PHE A 338 -3.42 25.28 22.42
N ILE A 339 -2.89 24.71 23.49
CA ILE A 339 -1.57 25.08 24.05
C ILE A 339 -0.52 24.06 23.59
N ASP A 340 -0.61 22.85 24.14
CA ASP A 340 0.10 21.63 23.73
C ASP A 340 -0.75 20.40 24.12
N PHE A 341 -0.32 19.19 23.76
CA PHE A 341 -1.12 17.99 23.97
C PHE A 341 -1.33 17.67 25.46
N SER A 342 -0.27 17.69 26.28
CA SER A 342 -0.38 17.36 27.70
C SER A 342 -1.16 18.41 28.48
N THR A 343 -0.89 19.71 28.26
CA THR A 343 -1.60 20.80 28.93
C THR A 343 -3.08 20.78 28.59
N SER A 344 -3.44 20.66 27.31
CA SER A 344 -4.85 20.65 26.89
C SER A 344 -5.57 19.41 27.42
N ARG A 345 -4.95 18.23 27.40
CA ARG A 345 -5.53 17.02 28.00
C ARG A 345 -5.66 17.14 29.52
N ASN A 346 -4.68 17.75 30.19
CA ASN A 346 -4.75 17.99 31.64
C ASN A 346 -5.88 18.95 32.02
N HIS A 347 -6.13 20.01 31.23
CA HIS A 347 -7.30 20.86 31.42
C HIS A 347 -8.61 20.09 31.23
N ALA A 348 -8.70 19.24 30.20
CA ALA A 348 -9.86 18.37 30.01
C ALA A 348 -10.11 17.44 31.21
N LEU A 349 -9.03 16.94 31.86
CA LEU A 349 -9.13 16.17 33.10
C LEU A 349 -9.57 17.00 34.31
N ASP A 350 -9.15 18.25 34.41
CA ASP A 350 -9.61 19.17 35.46
C ASP A 350 -11.12 19.45 35.33
N TYR A 351 -11.59 19.65 34.11
CA TYR A 351 -13.02 19.79 33.82
C TYR A 351 -13.81 18.51 34.08
N ALA A 352 -13.21 17.35 33.85
CA ALA A 352 -13.82 16.06 34.05
C ALA A 352 -14.12 15.80 35.53
N GLY A 353 -13.18 16.15 36.42
CA GLY A 353 -13.30 15.97 37.85
C GLY A 353 -13.23 14.50 38.29
N THR A 354 -13.79 14.20 39.48
CA THR A 354 -13.74 12.86 40.10
C THR A 354 -15.12 12.34 40.51
N ASP A 355 -16.19 12.82 39.89
CA ASP A 355 -17.58 12.44 40.14
C ASP A 355 -18.06 11.24 39.30
N CYS A 356 -17.16 10.62 38.53
CA CYS A 356 -17.32 9.35 37.85
C CYS A 356 -16.23 8.38 38.33
N GLN A 357 -16.47 7.07 38.40
CA GLN A 357 -15.48 6.12 38.94
C GLN A 357 -14.23 6.00 38.04
N TYR A 358 -14.44 5.89 36.73
CA TYR A 358 -13.38 5.72 35.74
C TYR A 358 -13.48 6.78 34.64
N VAL A 359 -12.31 7.12 34.09
CA VAL A 359 -12.13 7.97 32.90
C VAL A 359 -11.59 7.10 31.79
N ILE A 360 -12.12 7.27 30.57
CA ILE A 360 -11.52 6.78 29.33
C ILE A 360 -11.14 7.98 28.44
N ILE A 361 -9.92 7.95 27.91
CA ILE A 361 -9.40 8.96 26.98
C ILE A 361 -9.37 8.38 25.57
N LEU A 362 -10.09 9.01 24.64
CA LEU A 362 -10.12 8.62 23.23
C LEU A 362 -9.74 9.80 22.33
N ASP A 363 -9.12 9.48 21.19
CA ASP A 363 -8.85 10.43 20.11
C ASP A 363 -9.98 10.37 19.05
N ASP A 364 -10.05 11.34 18.16
CA ASP A 364 -11.18 11.52 17.21
C ASP A 364 -11.27 10.44 16.11
N THR A 365 -10.20 9.66 15.90
CA THR A 365 -10.15 8.53 14.96
C THR A 365 -10.45 7.17 15.60
N TYR A 366 -10.62 7.12 16.93
CA TYR A 366 -10.72 5.87 17.67
C TYR A 366 -12.12 5.28 17.63
N LYS A 367 -12.24 3.95 17.63
CA LYS A 367 -13.50 3.24 17.91
C LYS A 367 -13.30 2.24 19.04
N LEU A 368 -14.12 2.34 20.08
CA LEU A 368 -14.10 1.35 21.15
C LEU A 368 -14.85 0.09 20.70
N MET A 369 -14.16 -1.04 20.77
CA MET A 369 -14.71 -2.37 20.53
C MET A 369 -15.02 -3.04 21.89
N ASN A 370 -16.13 -3.79 21.95
CA ASN A 370 -16.63 -4.43 23.17
C ASN A 370 -16.79 -3.54 24.42
N GLY A 371 -17.33 -2.34 24.25
CA GLY A 371 -17.56 -1.45 25.39
C GLY A 371 -18.48 -2.03 26.49
N GLN A 372 -19.33 -3.01 26.18
CA GLN A 372 -20.12 -3.71 27.21
C GLN A 372 -19.25 -4.60 28.10
N ASP A 373 -18.29 -5.32 27.52
CA ASP A 373 -17.34 -6.14 28.28
C ASP A 373 -16.40 -5.23 29.09
N LEU A 374 -16.01 -4.07 28.55
CA LEU A 374 -15.29 -3.05 29.31
C LEU A 374 -16.07 -2.63 30.57
N ARG A 375 -17.37 -2.33 30.45
CA ARG A 375 -18.18 -1.99 31.62
C ARG A 375 -18.25 -3.13 32.63
N LEU A 376 -18.44 -4.37 32.17
CA LEU A 376 -18.46 -5.55 33.04
C LEU A 376 -17.12 -5.75 33.74
N PHE A 377 -16.00 -5.55 33.03
CA PHE A 377 -14.67 -5.60 33.61
C PHE A 377 -14.49 -4.53 34.70
N LEU A 378 -14.78 -3.26 34.40
CA LEU A 378 -14.63 -2.15 35.36
C LEU A 378 -15.51 -2.31 36.61
N GLN A 379 -16.66 -2.98 36.50
CA GLN A 379 -17.53 -3.27 37.64
C GLN A 379 -16.95 -4.32 38.59
N ASN A 380 -16.12 -5.24 38.07
CA ASN A 380 -15.64 -6.42 38.79
C ASN A 380 -14.14 -6.39 39.08
N VAL A 381 -13.37 -5.51 38.45
CA VAL A 381 -11.91 -5.45 38.60
C VAL A 381 -11.50 -5.11 40.03
N ASP A 382 -10.42 -5.76 40.48
CA ASP A 382 -9.84 -5.54 41.81
C ASP A 382 -9.51 -4.05 42.03
N LYS A 383 -9.85 -3.54 43.21
CA LYS A 383 -9.67 -2.14 43.57
C LYS A 383 -8.23 -1.68 43.67
N LYS A 384 -7.28 -2.61 43.77
CA LYS A 384 -5.84 -2.29 43.76
C LYS A 384 -5.36 -1.72 42.42
N TYR A 385 -6.03 -2.03 41.31
CA TYR A 385 -5.65 -1.52 39.99
C TYR A 385 -6.27 -0.14 39.76
N THR A 386 -5.43 0.82 39.36
CA THR A 386 -5.83 2.23 39.21
C THR A 386 -5.75 2.73 37.77
N SER A 387 -4.97 2.07 36.92
CA SER A 387 -4.79 2.34 35.49
C SER A 387 -4.91 1.05 34.69
N PHE A 388 -5.35 1.18 33.43
CA PHE A 388 -5.60 0.04 32.55
C PHE A 388 -5.06 0.33 31.16
N ASN A 389 -4.21 -0.57 30.70
CA ASN A 389 -3.77 -0.62 29.31
C ASN A 389 -4.85 -1.30 28.47
N ILE A 390 -5.29 -0.59 27.44
CA ILE A 390 -6.16 -1.12 26.39
C ILE A 390 -5.33 -1.35 25.14
N PHE A 391 -5.68 -2.38 24.39
CA PHE A 391 -5.04 -2.67 23.12
C PHE A 391 -5.50 -1.65 22.07
N ILE A 392 -4.58 -1.15 21.23
CA ILE A 392 -4.88 -0.28 20.09
C ILE A 392 -4.41 -1.00 18.83
N GLU A 393 -5.29 -1.09 17.84
CA GLU A 393 -5.03 -1.67 16.52
C GLU A 393 -5.17 -0.60 15.44
N ASP A 394 -4.07 -0.31 14.75
CA ASP A 394 -4.05 0.54 13.55
C ASP A 394 -3.80 -0.32 12.29
N THR A 395 -3.84 0.29 11.09
CA THR A 395 -3.63 -0.43 9.80
C THR A 395 -2.29 -1.17 9.66
N LYS A 396 -1.31 -0.91 10.52
CA LYS A 396 0.09 -1.37 10.44
C LYS A 396 0.59 -2.01 11.73
N ASN A 397 0.09 -1.60 12.90
CA ASN A 397 0.63 -1.97 14.21
C ASN A 397 -0.46 -2.31 15.22
N LYS A 398 -0.05 -3.04 16.26
CA LYS A 398 -0.86 -3.41 17.42
C LYS A 398 -0.04 -3.18 18.68
N TYR A 399 -0.55 -2.40 19.64
CA TYR A 399 0.19 -2.06 20.86
C TYR A 399 -0.73 -1.71 22.04
N TYR A 400 -0.24 -1.86 23.27
CA TYR A 400 -0.94 -1.42 24.47
C TYR A 400 -0.76 0.07 24.74
N SER A 401 -1.82 0.74 25.19
CA SER A 401 -1.78 2.13 25.63
C SER A 401 -2.64 2.34 26.87
N THR A 402 -2.14 3.11 27.84
CA THR A 402 -2.93 3.47 29.03
C THR A 402 -3.98 4.51 28.65
N ARG A 403 -5.24 4.08 28.52
CA ARG A 403 -6.35 4.96 28.14
C ARG A 403 -7.48 5.00 29.16
N ILE A 404 -7.48 4.11 30.14
CA ILE A 404 -8.51 4.05 31.18
C ILE A 404 -7.86 4.11 32.56
N PHE A 405 -8.46 4.85 33.48
CA PHE A 405 -7.98 4.95 34.86
C PHE A 405 -9.07 5.39 35.83
N ARG A 406 -8.83 5.19 37.13
CA ARG A 406 -9.70 5.68 38.20
C ARG A 406 -9.61 7.20 38.29
N SER A 407 -10.73 7.90 38.24
CA SER A 407 -10.73 9.37 38.34
C SER A 407 -10.10 9.87 39.65
N SER A 408 -10.25 9.10 40.74
CA SER A 408 -9.67 9.42 42.05
C SER A 408 -8.15 9.38 42.08
N ALA A 409 -7.50 8.71 41.11
CA ALA A 409 -6.04 8.64 41.03
C ALA A 409 -5.42 9.97 40.54
N ARG A 410 -6.20 10.81 39.85
CA ARG A 410 -5.78 12.15 39.39
C ARG A 410 -4.46 12.16 38.60
N PHE A 411 -4.26 11.16 37.75
CA PHE A 411 -3.11 11.08 36.85
C PHE A 411 -3.04 12.30 35.93
N ARG A 412 -1.82 12.63 35.50
CA ARG A 412 -1.54 13.75 34.61
C ARG A 412 -0.73 13.28 33.41
N TYR A 413 -1.00 13.91 32.27
CA TYR A 413 -0.16 13.76 31.09
C TYR A 413 1.16 14.51 31.29
N ILE A 414 2.27 13.86 30.98
CA ILE A 414 3.63 14.40 30.95
C ILE A 414 4.18 14.37 29.52
N TYR A 415 5.19 15.20 29.25
CA TYR A 415 5.74 15.55 27.92
C TYR A 415 4.78 16.33 27.03
N ARG A 416 5.27 17.27 26.21
CA ARG A 416 4.40 18.07 25.31
C ARG A 416 4.09 17.36 23.98
N VAL A 417 4.96 16.44 23.58
CA VAL A 417 4.87 15.65 22.35
C VAL A 417 5.03 14.18 22.72
N HIS A 418 4.23 13.30 22.12
CA HIS A 418 4.17 11.87 22.47
C HIS A 418 3.89 11.66 23.97
N GLU A 419 2.94 12.44 24.47
CA GLU A 419 2.53 12.53 25.86
C GLU A 419 2.02 11.18 26.39
N ILE A 420 2.33 10.91 27.65
CA ILE A 420 1.89 9.71 28.36
C ILE A 420 1.28 10.08 29.70
N LEU A 421 0.38 9.24 30.21
CA LEU A 421 -0.10 9.37 31.59
C LEU A 421 1.00 8.91 32.54
N ASP A 422 1.30 9.74 33.54
CA ASP A 422 2.21 9.40 34.64
C ASP A 422 1.48 8.48 35.63
N VAL A 423 1.63 7.16 35.41
CA VAL A 423 0.96 6.10 36.17
C VAL A 423 1.96 5.23 36.91
N ASP A 424 1.52 4.60 38.00
CA ASP A 424 2.33 3.61 38.72
C ASP A 424 2.14 2.21 38.12
N ASP A 425 3.19 1.68 37.52
CA ASP A 425 3.25 0.33 36.93
C ASP A 425 2.83 -0.77 37.90
N ALA A 426 3.03 -0.60 39.21
CA ALA A 426 2.61 -1.58 40.22
C ALA A 426 1.08 -1.72 40.32
N THR A 427 0.33 -0.72 39.84
CA THR A 427 -1.13 -0.68 39.85
C THR A 427 -1.74 -0.70 38.46
N LEU A 428 -0.92 -0.90 37.43
CA LEU A 428 -1.32 -1.01 36.03
C LEU A 428 -1.82 -2.42 35.72
N TYR A 429 -2.90 -2.50 34.95
CA TYR A 429 -3.45 -3.77 34.47
C TYR A 429 -3.50 -3.80 32.95
N ASN A 430 -2.91 -4.82 32.34
CA ASN A 430 -3.07 -5.10 30.90
C ASN A 430 -4.38 -5.84 30.69
N MET A 431 -5.32 -5.19 30.02
CA MET A 431 -6.62 -5.81 29.71
C MET A 431 -6.47 -6.89 28.64
N ASP A 432 -7.47 -7.77 28.58
CA ASP A 432 -7.60 -8.79 27.54
C ASP A 432 -7.71 -8.12 26.16
N GLU A 433 -7.05 -8.67 25.13
CA GLU A 433 -6.98 -8.10 23.76
C GLU A 433 -8.37 -7.99 23.10
N ASP A 434 -9.26 -8.79 23.62
CA ASP A 434 -10.69 -8.91 23.42
C ASP A 434 -11.51 -7.64 23.84
N ILE A 435 -10.87 -6.60 24.40
CA ILE A 435 -11.41 -5.25 24.57
C ILE A 435 -10.36 -4.30 24.00
N TYR A 436 -10.60 -3.72 22.83
CA TYR A 436 -9.61 -2.89 22.15
C TYR A 436 -10.18 -1.62 21.52
N ILE A 437 -9.27 -0.77 21.07
CA ILE A 437 -9.54 0.43 20.29
C ILE A 437 -9.06 0.19 18.86
N GLU A 438 -9.94 0.35 17.89
CA GLU A 438 -9.58 0.42 16.48
C GLU A 438 -9.23 1.88 16.13
N ASP A 439 -8.02 2.13 15.60
CA ASP A 439 -7.60 3.44 15.10
C ASP A 439 -7.75 3.51 13.58
N ILE A 440 -8.73 4.27 13.12
CA ILE A 440 -9.11 4.29 11.70
C ILE A 440 -8.26 5.29 10.93
N TYR A 441 -7.50 4.75 9.97
CA TYR A 441 -6.66 5.54 9.09
C TYR A 441 -7.48 6.54 8.24
N SER A 442 -7.19 7.84 8.38
CA SER A 442 -7.71 8.88 7.50
C SER A 442 -6.64 9.41 6.55
N ASN A 443 -6.99 9.58 5.26
CA ASN A 443 -6.12 10.20 4.25
C ASN A 443 -5.67 11.63 4.62
N TYR A 444 -6.40 12.28 5.54
CA TYR A 444 -6.07 13.58 6.12
C TYR A 444 -4.70 13.58 6.84
N MET A 445 -4.27 12.45 7.41
CA MET A 445 -3.03 12.35 8.19
C MET A 445 -1.72 12.49 7.38
N ASN A 446 -1.69 12.09 6.10
CA ASN A 446 -0.49 12.19 5.26
C ASN A 446 -0.19 13.63 4.79
N SER A 447 -1.21 14.49 4.75
CA SER A 447 -1.14 15.80 4.10
C SER A 447 -0.42 16.91 4.90
N ARG A 448 0.02 16.64 6.14
CA ARG A 448 0.60 17.66 7.05
C ARG A 448 1.91 17.25 7.75
N SER A 449 2.53 16.14 7.37
CA SER A 449 3.61 15.51 8.15
C SER A 449 4.81 16.44 8.40
N ASN A 450 5.23 17.24 7.40
CA ASN A 450 6.43 18.07 7.57
C ASN A 450 6.25 19.26 8.54
N PHE A 451 5.11 19.97 8.46
CA PHE A 451 4.80 21.05 9.42
C PHE A 451 4.62 20.51 10.84
N ARG A 452 4.03 19.32 10.98
CA ARG A 452 3.94 18.61 12.26
C ARG A 452 5.32 18.34 12.83
N TYR A 453 6.23 17.74 12.06
CA TYR A 453 7.59 17.45 12.53
C TYR A 453 8.38 18.71 12.89
N LEU A 454 8.23 19.82 12.15
CA LEU A 454 8.88 21.10 12.48
C LEU A 454 8.38 21.68 13.82
N ARG A 455 7.08 21.59 14.09
CA ARG A 455 6.49 21.98 15.39
C ARG A 455 7.02 21.09 16.51
N ASP A 456 6.94 19.78 16.32
CA ASP A 456 7.34 18.78 17.31
C ASP A 456 8.85 18.92 17.62
N TYR A 457 9.69 19.19 16.62
CA TYR A 457 11.12 19.48 16.78
C TYR A 457 11.37 20.68 17.71
N LYS A 458 10.64 21.78 17.53
CA LYS A 458 10.79 22.96 18.38
C LYS A 458 10.43 22.66 19.84
N MET A 459 9.28 22.02 20.07
CA MET A 459 8.81 21.67 21.42
C MET A 459 9.76 20.67 22.12
N LEU A 460 10.15 19.60 21.43
CA LEU A 460 11.06 18.59 21.97
C LEU A 460 12.44 19.19 22.31
N LYS A 461 12.93 20.15 21.51
CA LYS A 461 14.20 20.83 21.78
C LYS A 461 14.11 21.73 23.02
N GLU A 462 13.01 22.43 23.21
CA GLU A 462 12.76 23.23 24.42
C GLU A 462 12.64 22.34 25.66
N ASP A 463 11.91 21.23 25.57
CA ASP A 463 11.74 20.28 26.68
C ASP A 463 13.08 19.60 27.04
N LEU A 464 13.90 19.24 26.05
CA LEU A 464 15.22 18.66 26.27
C LEU A 464 16.20 19.67 26.86
N LEU A 465 16.09 20.96 26.55
CA LEU A 465 16.90 22.00 27.23
C LEU A 465 16.61 22.07 28.73
N ALA A 466 15.36 21.82 29.13
CA ALA A 466 14.98 21.75 30.55
C ALA A 466 15.42 20.44 31.21
N ASN A 467 15.38 19.32 30.47
CA ASN A 467 15.76 17.98 30.94
C ASN A 467 16.73 17.28 29.97
N PRO A 468 18.04 17.62 29.99
CA PRO A 468 19.01 17.22 28.94
C PRO A 468 19.24 15.72 28.76
N ASP A 469 19.02 14.93 29.81
CA ASP A 469 19.31 13.50 29.86
C ASP A 469 18.03 12.63 29.83
N ASP A 470 16.87 13.24 29.56
CA ASP A 470 15.61 12.49 29.48
C ASP A 470 15.61 11.52 28.28
N PRO A 471 15.52 10.20 28.52
CA PRO A 471 15.65 9.20 27.46
C PRO A 471 14.53 9.30 26.43
N ARG A 472 13.31 9.62 26.83
CA ARG A 472 12.16 9.69 25.92
C ARG A 472 12.30 10.89 24.99
N LEU A 473 12.69 12.04 25.52
CA LEU A 473 12.95 13.24 24.72
C LEU A 473 14.08 13.03 23.71
N LEU A 474 15.16 12.35 24.11
CA LEU A 474 16.26 12.00 23.19
C LEU A 474 15.78 11.13 22.03
N PHE A 475 14.96 10.11 22.30
CA PHE A 475 14.42 9.22 21.27
C PHE A 475 13.53 9.95 20.27
N TYR A 476 12.49 10.65 20.75
CA TYR A 476 11.54 11.33 19.86
C TYR A 476 12.18 12.50 19.13
N LEU A 477 13.16 13.19 19.72
CA LEU A 477 13.91 14.22 19.02
C LEU A 477 14.78 13.62 17.91
N ALA A 478 15.40 12.45 18.14
CA ALA A 478 16.14 11.74 17.10
C ALA A 478 15.24 11.32 15.93
N LYS A 479 14.08 10.70 16.21
CA LYS A 479 13.08 10.29 15.19
C LYS A 479 12.52 11.50 14.43
N THR A 480 12.29 12.61 15.12
CA THR A 480 11.81 13.84 14.49
C THR A 480 12.88 14.44 13.58
N CYS A 481 14.14 14.49 14.02
CA CYS A 481 15.27 14.91 13.18
C CYS A 481 15.42 14.01 11.94
N ASP A 482 15.25 12.70 12.11
CA ASP A 482 15.33 11.71 11.03
C ASP A 482 14.22 11.92 9.97
N ASN A 483 12.98 12.17 10.42
CA ASN A 483 11.86 12.52 9.55
C ASN A 483 12.08 13.85 8.82
N LEU A 484 12.73 14.83 9.47
CA LEU A 484 13.13 16.11 8.88
C LEU A 484 14.41 16.06 8.04
N LYS A 485 15.10 14.90 7.98
CA LYS A 485 16.40 14.72 7.32
C LYS A 485 17.52 15.59 7.90
N TYR A 486 17.42 15.97 9.18
CA TYR A 486 18.48 16.61 9.94
C TYR A 486 19.49 15.57 10.43
N LYS A 487 20.28 15.05 9.48
CA LYS A 487 21.19 13.90 9.68
C LYS A 487 22.14 14.06 10.87
N LYS A 488 22.76 15.24 11.05
CA LYS A 488 23.73 15.46 12.13
C LYS A 488 23.08 15.35 13.50
N GLU A 489 21.97 16.07 13.70
CA GLU A 489 21.21 16.02 14.94
C GLU A 489 20.59 14.64 15.19
N ALA A 490 20.05 13.96 14.17
CA ALA A 490 19.52 12.61 14.31
C ALA A 490 20.60 11.64 14.83
N ILE A 491 21.80 11.66 14.24
CA ILE A 491 22.94 10.84 14.69
C ILE A 491 23.32 11.19 16.13
N GLU A 492 23.38 12.47 16.48
CA GLU A 492 23.71 12.93 17.83
C GLU A 492 22.72 12.39 18.86
N TYR A 493 21.42 12.60 18.64
CA TYR A 493 20.39 12.22 19.60
C TYR A 493 20.19 10.71 19.69
N TYR A 494 20.24 9.96 18.58
CA TYR A 494 20.27 8.50 18.63
C TYR A 494 21.49 8.00 19.43
N THR A 495 22.67 8.61 19.24
CA THR A 495 23.87 8.22 19.99
C THR A 495 23.70 8.48 21.48
N LYS A 496 23.13 9.63 21.88
CA LYS A 496 22.84 9.93 23.29
C LYS A 496 21.82 8.96 23.89
N ARG A 497 20.74 8.65 23.16
CA ARG A 497 19.69 7.72 23.60
C ARG A 497 20.22 6.32 23.89
N ILE A 498 21.14 5.83 23.06
CA ILE A 498 21.77 4.52 23.22
C ILE A 498 22.67 4.47 24.48
N LEU A 499 23.20 5.61 24.92
CA LEU A 499 24.09 5.70 26.07
C LEU A 499 23.36 6.00 27.40
N SER A 500 22.08 6.37 27.37
CA SER A 500 21.39 6.95 28.54
C SER A 500 20.75 5.93 29.48
N THR A 501 20.31 4.75 29.02
CA THR A 501 19.58 3.77 29.85
C THR A 501 19.84 2.33 29.45
N ASN A 502 19.27 1.39 30.21
CA ASN A 502 19.22 -0.03 29.86
C ASN A 502 18.52 -0.27 28.51
N PRO A 503 18.79 -1.42 27.86
CA PRO A 503 18.19 -1.77 26.57
C PRO A 503 16.67 -1.90 26.67
N ASP A 504 15.95 -1.15 25.82
CA ASP A 504 14.51 -1.24 25.60
C ASP A 504 14.21 -1.12 24.09
N ASP A 505 12.94 -1.16 23.70
CA ASP A 505 12.53 -1.08 22.29
C ASP A 505 12.88 0.28 21.64
N GLU A 506 12.86 1.39 22.39
CA GLU A 506 13.24 2.71 21.87
C GLU A 506 14.77 2.80 21.65
N VAL A 507 15.58 2.18 22.52
CA VAL A 507 17.03 1.99 22.30
C VAL A 507 17.25 1.12 21.07
N TYR A 508 16.54 -0.01 20.95
CA TYR A 508 16.63 -0.87 19.77
C TYR A 508 16.35 -0.09 18.48
N GLU A 509 15.26 0.66 18.42
CA GLU A 509 14.94 1.52 17.28
C GLU A 509 15.99 2.60 17.03
N SER A 510 16.56 3.17 18.10
CA SER A 510 17.65 4.15 17.99
C SER A 510 18.91 3.53 17.39
N VAL A 511 19.22 2.28 17.73
CA VAL A 511 20.33 1.53 17.13
C VAL A 511 20.06 1.33 15.64
N ILE A 512 18.88 0.88 15.25
CA ILE A 512 18.50 0.74 13.83
C ILE A 512 18.64 2.08 13.08
N GLY A 513 18.08 3.16 13.62
CA GLY A 513 18.17 4.50 13.06
C GLY A 513 19.62 4.96 12.90
N LEU A 514 20.45 4.81 13.93
CA LEU A 514 21.86 5.17 13.89
C LEU A 514 22.67 4.36 12.86
N PHE A 515 22.40 3.05 12.75
CA PHE A 515 23.07 2.18 11.79
C PHE A 515 22.77 2.58 10.34
N SER A 516 21.51 2.94 10.05
CA SER A 516 21.11 3.39 8.71
C SER A 516 21.95 4.58 8.21
N TYR A 517 22.33 5.49 9.13
CA TYR A 517 23.18 6.64 8.83
C TYR A 517 24.67 6.31 8.77
N LYS A 518 25.19 5.55 9.74
CA LYS A 518 26.64 5.35 9.87
C LYS A 518 27.22 4.27 8.95
N ILE A 519 26.41 3.34 8.44
CA ILE A 519 26.83 2.41 7.36
C ILE A 519 27.15 3.21 6.09
N LYS A 520 26.32 4.21 5.76
CA LYS A 520 26.54 5.07 4.58
C LYS A 520 27.81 5.91 4.66
N ASP A 521 28.15 6.40 5.86
CA ASP A 521 29.30 7.30 6.06
C ASP A 521 30.61 6.58 6.46
N ASN A 522 30.59 5.26 6.64
CA ASN A 522 31.73 4.44 7.11
C ASN A 522 32.43 4.94 8.40
N THR A 523 31.71 5.66 9.26
CA THR A 523 32.24 6.26 10.51
C THR A 523 31.96 5.41 11.76
N LEU A 524 31.25 4.29 11.61
CA LEU A 524 30.86 3.43 12.72
C LEU A 524 32.05 2.59 13.21
N LYS A 525 32.36 2.66 14.51
CA LYS A 525 33.37 1.79 15.13
C LYS A 525 32.75 0.43 15.44
N GLU A 526 33.43 -0.64 15.03
CA GLU A 526 33.07 -2.05 15.24
C GLU A 526 32.64 -2.36 16.69
N LYS A 527 33.36 -1.81 17.68
CA LYS A 527 33.05 -2.04 19.10
C LYS A 527 31.65 -1.55 19.49
N ASN A 528 31.27 -0.35 19.05
CA ASN A 528 29.97 0.25 19.42
C ASN A 528 28.79 -0.56 18.85
N ILE A 529 29.00 -1.25 17.74
CA ILE A 529 28.02 -2.12 17.10
C ILE A 529 27.88 -3.43 17.88
N ALA A 530 29.01 -4.08 18.17
CA ALA A 530 29.01 -5.35 18.89
C ALA A 530 28.40 -5.20 20.29
N ASP A 531 28.68 -4.07 20.95
CA ASP A 531 28.10 -3.72 22.25
C ASP A 531 26.59 -3.49 22.17
N ALA A 532 26.08 -2.89 21.08
CA ALA A 532 24.64 -2.72 20.87
C ALA A 532 23.93 -4.05 20.55
N ILE A 533 24.56 -4.94 19.76
CA ILE A 533 23.98 -6.25 19.42
C ILE A 533 23.96 -7.19 20.62
N SER A 534 24.98 -7.16 21.47
CA SER A 534 25.04 -8.00 22.66
C SER A 534 23.91 -7.67 23.65
N GLN A 535 23.37 -6.45 23.59
CA GLN A 535 22.21 -6.01 24.37
C GLN A 535 20.88 -6.57 23.82
N PHE A 536 20.83 -6.98 22.54
CA PHE A 536 19.63 -7.49 21.88
C PHE A 536 19.87 -8.82 21.15
N PRO A 537 20.27 -9.89 21.87
CA PRO A 537 20.68 -11.16 21.25
C PRO A 537 19.56 -11.87 20.47
N ASP A 538 18.29 -11.56 20.79
CA ASP A 538 17.10 -12.18 20.20
C ASP A 538 16.51 -11.39 19.02
N LYS A 539 17.13 -10.28 18.62
CA LYS A 539 16.68 -9.43 17.49
C LYS A 539 17.61 -9.61 16.29
N PRO A 540 17.28 -10.49 15.32
CA PRO A 540 18.19 -10.87 14.23
C PRO A 540 18.48 -9.72 13.25
N GLU A 541 17.65 -8.68 13.23
CA GLU A 541 17.78 -7.52 12.33
C GLU A 541 19.09 -6.78 12.58
N LEU A 542 19.49 -6.62 13.84
CA LEU A 542 20.76 -5.98 14.18
C LEU A 542 21.97 -6.83 13.76
N THR A 543 21.84 -8.17 13.87
CA THR A 543 22.88 -9.08 13.39
C THR A 543 22.95 -9.05 11.86
N SER A 544 21.81 -8.96 11.17
CA SER A 544 21.74 -8.79 9.72
C SER A 544 22.38 -7.48 9.23
N LEU A 545 22.09 -6.35 9.88
CA LEU A 545 22.71 -5.07 9.55
C LEU A 545 24.23 -5.11 9.73
N LEU A 546 24.73 -5.80 10.76
CA LEU A 546 26.17 -5.97 10.96
C LEU A 546 26.80 -6.90 9.92
N THR A 547 26.13 -8.01 9.56
CA THR A 547 26.54 -8.85 8.43
C THR A 547 26.73 -8.00 7.18
N MET A 548 25.78 -7.12 6.88
CA MET A 548 25.84 -6.20 5.74
C MET A 548 27.02 -5.22 5.85
N PHE A 549 27.23 -4.62 7.03
CA PHE A 549 28.34 -3.70 7.26
C PHE A 549 29.70 -4.35 6.97
N TYR A 550 29.93 -5.57 7.46
CA TYR A 550 31.18 -6.28 7.19
C TYR A 550 31.30 -6.73 5.73
N TYR A 551 30.19 -7.15 5.12
CA TYR A 551 30.14 -7.54 3.72
C TYR A 551 30.54 -6.37 2.82
N ILE A 552 29.94 -5.18 3.00
CA ILE A 552 30.25 -3.96 2.23
C ILE A 552 31.70 -3.51 2.46
N ASN A 553 32.25 -3.67 3.66
CA ASN A 553 33.63 -3.32 3.99
C ASN A 553 34.67 -4.40 3.62
N GLY A 554 34.28 -5.46 2.90
CA GLY A 554 35.20 -6.50 2.46
C GLY A 554 35.70 -7.45 3.56
N GLN A 555 35.15 -7.38 4.78
CA GLN A 555 35.50 -8.23 5.91
C GLN A 555 34.72 -9.55 5.87
N TYR A 556 34.90 -10.33 4.80
CA TYR A 556 34.02 -11.45 4.45
C TYR A 556 33.96 -12.58 5.49
N GLU A 557 35.06 -12.93 6.15
CA GLU A 557 35.03 -13.97 7.19
C GLU A 557 34.18 -13.57 8.41
N LYS A 558 34.26 -12.30 8.84
CA LYS A 558 33.42 -11.79 9.93
C LYS A 558 31.95 -11.74 9.51
N ALA A 559 31.69 -11.27 8.29
CA ALA A 559 30.35 -11.25 7.71
C ALA A 559 29.76 -12.67 7.64
N TYR A 560 30.54 -13.68 7.25
CA TYR A 560 30.13 -15.08 7.15
C TYR A 560 29.67 -15.66 8.49
N ILE A 561 30.48 -15.48 9.55
CA ILE A 561 30.15 -15.97 10.90
C ILE A 561 28.81 -15.38 11.38
N LEU A 562 28.61 -14.08 11.14
CA LEU A 562 27.38 -13.40 11.53
C LEU A 562 26.20 -13.77 10.64
N ALA A 563 26.40 -13.92 9.33
CA ALA A 563 25.36 -14.35 8.40
C ALA A 563 24.79 -15.72 8.80
N TYR A 564 25.67 -16.67 9.15
CA TYR A 564 25.28 -17.97 9.67
C TYR A 564 24.42 -17.85 10.94
N LYS A 565 24.88 -17.04 11.91
CA LYS A 565 24.13 -16.78 13.15
C LYS A 565 22.75 -16.15 12.86
N THR A 566 22.70 -15.18 11.96
CA THR A 566 21.48 -14.48 11.53
C THR A 566 20.47 -15.48 10.95
N ILE A 567 20.87 -16.31 9.99
CA ILE A 567 19.97 -17.29 9.35
C ILE A 567 19.40 -18.28 10.36
N VAL A 568 20.26 -18.85 11.22
CA VAL A 568 19.84 -19.79 12.28
C VAL A 568 18.85 -19.16 13.25
N ASN A 569 19.02 -17.88 13.57
CA ASN A 569 18.13 -17.17 14.48
C ASN A 569 16.81 -16.78 13.81
N ILE A 570 16.82 -16.36 12.54
CA ILE A 570 15.59 -16.03 11.78
C ILE A 570 14.66 -17.23 11.66
N GLU A 571 15.19 -18.44 11.45
CA GLU A 571 14.41 -19.67 11.36
C GLU A 571 13.70 -20.04 12.67
N LYS A 572 14.18 -19.54 13.82
CA LYS A 572 13.68 -19.87 15.17
C LYS A 572 12.65 -18.88 15.72
N LEU A 573 12.39 -17.77 15.04
CA LEU A 573 11.56 -16.69 15.57
C LEU A 573 10.07 -16.84 15.26
N ASP A 574 9.25 -16.38 16.21
CA ASP A 574 7.82 -16.13 16.03
C ASP A 574 7.64 -14.88 15.14
N PRO A 575 6.88 -14.96 14.03
CA PRO A 575 6.61 -13.82 13.15
C PRO A 575 5.96 -12.62 13.85
N LYS A 576 5.34 -12.79 15.02
CA LYS A 576 4.75 -11.68 15.81
C LYS A 576 5.78 -10.79 16.52
N ASN A 577 7.06 -11.18 16.58
CA ASN A 577 8.10 -10.48 17.36
C ASN A 577 9.10 -9.64 16.54
N THR A 578 8.90 -9.52 15.23
CA THR A 578 9.82 -8.80 14.32
C THR A 578 9.18 -7.53 13.76
N ILE A 579 9.89 -6.40 13.81
CA ILE A 579 9.44 -5.10 13.28
C ILE A 579 9.53 -5.04 11.74
N ILE A 580 10.25 -5.97 11.11
CA ILE A 580 10.51 -5.98 9.66
C ILE A 580 9.93 -7.23 8.99
N TYR A 581 9.29 -7.04 7.83
CA TYR A 581 8.68 -8.09 7.00
C TYR A 581 9.61 -9.30 6.76
N ARG A 582 9.24 -10.45 7.36
CA ARG A 582 9.99 -11.71 7.41
C ARG A 582 10.52 -12.24 6.06
N LYS A 583 9.80 -12.01 4.95
CA LYS A 583 10.11 -12.64 3.65
C LYS A 583 11.31 -12.03 2.93
N ASN A 584 11.47 -10.71 3.00
CA ASN A 584 12.58 -10.02 2.34
C ASN A 584 13.88 -10.19 3.14
N LEU A 585 13.79 -10.10 4.47
CA LEU A 585 14.96 -10.25 5.34
C LEU A 585 15.63 -11.63 5.18
N LEU A 586 14.87 -12.74 5.21
CA LEU A 586 15.46 -14.07 5.09
C LEU A 586 16.10 -14.32 3.71
N LEU A 587 15.42 -13.93 2.62
CA LEU A 587 15.93 -14.14 1.27
C LEU A 587 17.18 -13.31 0.99
N ASP A 588 17.19 -12.03 1.36
CA ASP A 588 18.35 -11.16 1.13
C ASP A 588 19.57 -11.62 1.95
N ASN A 589 19.37 -12.00 3.22
CA ASN A 589 20.45 -12.57 4.03
C ASN A 589 20.95 -13.91 3.48
N THR A 590 20.05 -14.74 2.94
CA THR A 590 20.43 -16.02 2.32
C THR A 590 21.27 -15.79 1.05
N ILE A 591 20.91 -14.82 0.22
CA ILE A 591 21.69 -14.44 -0.97
C ILE A 591 23.08 -13.94 -0.57
N VAL A 592 23.17 -13.06 0.44
CA VAL A 592 24.46 -12.59 0.98
C VAL A 592 25.27 -13.75 1.53
N PHE A 593 24.63 -14.67 2.25
CA PHE A 593 25.31 -15.84 2.79
C PHE A 593 25.85 -16.76 1.69
N ILE A 594 25.09 -16.99 0.62
CA ILE A 594 25.56 -17.72 -0.56
C ILE A 594 26.79 -17.04 -1.16
N ASP A 595 26.73 -15.73 -1.38
CA ASP A 595 27.87 -14.98 -1.95
C ASP A 595 29.11 -15.04 -1.05
N LEU A 596 28.92 -14.94 0.27
CA LEU A 596 29.99 -15.08 1.26
C LEU A 596 30.67 -16.46 1.20
N HIS A 597 29.98 -17.55 0.88
CA HIS A 597 30.64 -18.85 0.67
C HIS A 597 31.66 -18.77 -0.47
N PHE A 598 31.31 -18.12 -1.58
CA PHE A 598 32.22 -17.97 -2.72
C PHE A 598 33.37 -17.01 -2.39
N LEU A 599 33.07 -15.87 -1.77
CA LEU A 599 34.08 -14.87 -1.38
C LEU A 599 35.07 -15.38 -0.33
N THR A 600 34.69 -16.42 0.42
CA THR A 600 35.52 -17.04 1.45
C THR A 600 36.02 -18.45 1.09
N ASN A 601 35.93 -18.83 -0.20
CA ASN A 601 36.46 -20.08 -0.75
C ASN A 601 35.83 -21.38 -0.18
N ARG A 602 34.57 -21.32 0.25
CA ARG A 602 33.72 -22.46 0.69
C ARG A 602 32.79 -22.92 -0.44
N ILE A 603 33.38 -23.28 -1.57
CA ILE A 603 32.68 -23.41 -2.86
C ILE A 603 31.62 -24.50 -2.85
N ASP A 604 31.92 -25.71 -2.35
CA ASP A 604 31.01 -26.85 -2.43
C ASP A 604 29.72 -26.64 -1.63
N GLU A 605 29.83 -26.11 -0.41
CA GLU A 605 28.70 -25.73 0.43
C GLU A 605 27.87 -24.61 -0.22
N GLY A 606 28.55 -23.58 -0.76
CA GLY A 606 27.91 -22.50 -1.50
C GLY A 606 27.10 -22.99 -2.70
N ILE A 607 27.62 -23.96 -3.47
CA ILE A 607 26.92 -24.57 -4.60
C ILE A 607 25.66 -25.31 -4.14
N GLN A 608 25.73 -26.09 -3.06
CA GLN A 608 24.57 -26.82 -2.53
C GLN A 608 23.45 -25.87 -2.10
N ILE A 609 23.80 -24.82 -1.36
CA ILE A 609 22.83 -23.81 -0.89
C ILE A 609 22.25 -23.03 -2.07
N LEU A 610 23.08 -22.65 -3.05
CA LEU A 610 22.64 -21.98 -4.27
C LEU A 610 21.68 -22.86 -5.08
N GLN A 611 21.98 -24.14 -5.27
CA GLN A 611 21.11 -25.08 -5.99
C GLN A 611 19.75 -25.24 -5.29
N LYS A 612 19.77 -25.42 -3.96
CA LYS A 612 18.54 -25.47 -3.15
C LYS A 612 17.72 -24.20 -3.33
N ASN A 613 18.33 -23.02 -3.21
CA ASN A 613 17.60 -21.76 -3.34
C ASN A 613 17.11 -21.48 -4.76
N LEU A 614 17.86 -21.85 -5.80
CA LEU A 614 17.39 -21.75 -7.18
C LEU A 614 16.22 -22.70 -7.47
N SER A 615 16.12 -23.85 -6.79
CA SER A 615 14.95 -24.73 -6.93
C SER A 615 13.69 -24.13 -6.32
N ILE A 616 13.84 -23.37 -5.23
CA ILE A 616 12.73 -22.69 -4.53
C ILE A 616 12.36 -21.38 -5.24
N PHE A 617 13.36 -20.65 -5.74
CA PHE A 617 13.22 -19.34 -6.39
C PHE A 617 13.82 -19.37 -7.82
N PRO A 618 13.21 -20.12 -8.75
CA PRO A 618 13.79 -20.39 -10.07
C PRO A 618 13.90 -19.17 -10.98
N THR A 619 13.26 -18.05 -10.65
CA THR A 619 13.30 -16.80 -11.40
C THR A 619 14.11 -15.70 -10.71
N ASN A 620 14.70 -15.97 -9.53
CA ASN A 620 15.43 -14.94 -8.79
C ASN A 620 16.74 -14.55 -9.49
N ILE A 621 16.81 -13.30 -9.93
CA ILE A 621 17.91 -12.78 -10.76
C ILE A 621 19.24 -12.76 -10.00
N ARG A 622 19.24 -12.42 -8.70
CA ARG A 622 20.46 -12.37 -7.89
C ARG A 622 21.10 -13.75 -7.76
N LEU A 623 20.30 -14.79 -7.51
CA LEU A 623 20.78 -16.18 -7.47
C LEU A 623 21.33 -16.63 -8.84
N HIS A 624 20.65 -16.32 -9.94
CA HIS A 624 21.15 -16.64 -11.28
C HIS A 624 22.46 -15.94 -11.59
N ASN A 625 22.65 -14.69 -11.18
CA ASN A 625 23.93 -14.00 -11.34
C ASN A 625 25.07 -14.69 -10.61
N ILE A 626 24.84 -15.16 -9.37
CA ILE A 626 25.84 -15.93 -8.62
C ILE A 626 26.16 -17.22 -9.40
N LYS A 627 25.15 -17.95 -9.86
CA LYS A 627 25.33 -19.14 -10.72
C LYS A 627 26.17 -18.84 -11.96
N HIS A 628 25.94 -17.74 -12.66
CA HIS A 628 26.73 -17.38 -13.85
C HIS A 628 28.12 -16.86 -13.53
N ALA A 629 28.34 -16.26 -12.37
CA ALA A 629 29.68 -15.87 -11.95
C ALA A 629 30.60 -17.09 -11.77
N ILE A 630 30.03 -18.24 -11.38
CA ILE A 630 30.77 -19.48 -11.11
C ILE A 630 30.69 -20.52 -12.24
N CYS A 631 29.64 -20.49 -13.08
CA CYS A 631 29.44 -21.44 -14.17
C CYS A 631 29.71 -20.82 -15.55
N LYS A 632 30.36 -21.58 -16.44
CA LYS A 632 30.43 -21.22 -17.87
C LYS A 632 29.18 -21.72 -18.61
N PRO A 633 28.60 -20.94 -19.55
CA PRO A 633 27.48 -21.41 -20.35
C PRO A 633 27.89 -22.57 -21.28
N ASN A 634 27.04 -23.60 -21.39
CA ASN A 634 27.24 -24.77 -22.25
C ASN A 634 26.60 -24.62 -23.65
N PHE A 635 26.43 -23.39 -24.13
CA PHE A 635 25.87 -23.12 -25.45
C PHE A 635 26.69 -22.05 -26.16
N THR A 636 26.62 -22.03 -27.49
CA THR A 636 27.21 -20.97 -28.31
C THR A 636 26.23 -19.81 -28.42
N PRO A 637 26.58 -18.61 -27.92
CA PRO A 637 25.70 -17.45 -28.03
C PRO A 637 25.44 -17.05 -29.48
N ILE A 638 24.21 -16.62 -29.77
CA ILE A 638 23.83 -16.00 -31.03
C ILE A 638 24.47 -14.61 -31.08
N LYS A 639 25.31 -14.39 -32.09
CA LYS A 639 25.94 -13.10 -32.37
C LYS A 639 25.37 -12.55 -33.67
N HIS A 640 24.92 -11.30 -33.66
CA HIS A 640 24.57 -10.61 -34.90
C HIS A 640 25.87 -10.17 -35.60
N GLU A 641 26.29 -10.91 -36.63
CA GLU A 641 27.54 -10.63 -37.33
C GLU A 641 27.55 -9.21 -37.93
N GLY A 642 28.65 -8.48 -37.71
CA GLY A 642 28.84 -7.11 -38.19
C GLY A 642 28.00 -6.03 -37.50
N ILE A 643 27.11 -6.37 -36.57
CA ILE A 643 26.17 -5.44 -35.94
C ILE A 643 26.29 -5.49 -34.42
N LYS A 644 26.43 -4.33 -33.77
CA LYS A 644 26.45 -4.23 -32.31
C LYS A 644 25.03 -4.28 -31.74
N THR A 645 24.85 -5.04 -30.66
CA THR A 645 23.56 -5.18 -29.96
C THR A 645 23.44 -4.17 -28.82
N PHE A 646 22.35 -3.41 -28.80
CA PHE A 646 22.03 -2.47 -27.73
C PHE A 646 20.67 -2.79 -27.10
N VAL A 647 20.65 -2.96 -25.79
CA VAL A 647 19.47 -3.37 -25.02
C VAL A 647 19.19 -2.35 -23.94
N ILE A 648 17.95 -1.85 -23.89
CA ILE A 648 17.44 -1.11 -22.73
C ILE A 648 16.48 -2.02 -21.96
N HIS A 649 16.63 -2.11 -20.64
CA HIS A 649 15.69 -2.81 -19.77
C HIS A 649 15.00 -1.83 -18.83
N SER A 650 13.69 -1.63 -18.99
CA SER A 650 12.88 -0.62 -18.27
C SER A 650 12.11 -1.15 -17.06
N GLY A 651 12.26 -2.43 -16.71
CA GLY A 651 11.62 -3.05 -15.52
C GLY A 651 10.32 -3.80 -15.82
N ASN A 652 9.71 -4.40 -14.79
CA ASN A 652 8.51 -5.25 -14.86
C ASN A 652 7.40 -4.74 -13.88
N LEU A 653 6.24 -5.42 -13.86
CA LEU A 653 5.09 -5.08 -13.00
C LEU A 653 5.38 -5.14 -11.49
N GLU A 654 6.33 -5.98 -11.06
CA GLU A 654 6.64 -6.19 -9.63
C GLU A 654 7.18 -4.92 -8.96
N HIS A 655 7.69 -3.97 -9.74
CA HIS A 655 8.20 -2.68 -9.29
C HIS A 655 7.17 -1.53 -9.39
N GLY A 656 5.89 -1.85 -9.60
CA GLY A 656 4.83 -0.84 -9.70
C GLY A 656 4.86 -0.01 -10.99
N PHE A 657 5.63 -0.42 -12.00
CA PHE A 657 5.67 0.28 -13.28
C PHE A 657 4.43 -0.03 -14.12
N THR A 658 3.73 1.05 -14.51
CA THR A 658 2.53 0.94 -15.35
C THR A 658 2.85 0.36 -16.73
N GLN A 659 1.90 -0.37 -17.27
CA GLN A 659 2.00 -0.89 -18.63
C GLN A 659 1.96 0.26 -19.64
N TRP A 660 2.85 0.23 -20.62
CA TRP A 660 2.96 1.27 -21.64
C TRP A 660 3.02 0.68 -23.05
N ASP A 661 2.69 1.50 -24.06
CA ASP A 661 2.66 1.08 -25.47
C ASP A 661 3.60 1.96 -26.31
N PRO A 662 4.70 1.39 -26.88
CA PRO A 662 5.61 2.14 -27.74
C PRO A 662 4.96 2.66 -29.03
N ASP A 663 3.88 2.01 -29.51
CA ASP A 663 3.15 2.46 -30.69
C ASP A 663 2.45 3.80 -30.42
N SER A 664 1.79 3.91 -29.25
CA SER A 664 1.18 5.17 -28.79
C SER A 664 2.20 6.32 -28.68
N LEU A 665 3.47 6.01 -28.38
CA LEU A 665 4.56 6.98 -28.31
C LEU A 665 4.99 7.45 -29.69
N ILE A 666 5.25 6.51 -30.61
CA ILE A 666 5.68 6.81 -31.97
C ILE A 666 4.58 7.56 -32.74
N ASN A 667 3.32 7.19 -32.53
CA ASN A 667 2.17 7.77 -33.21
C ASN A 667 1.55 8.97 -32.46
N ASN A 668 2.26 9.56 -31.49
CA ASN A 668 1.84 10.77 -30.77
C ASN A 668 0.43 10.67 -30.13
N LYS A 669 0.09 9.52 -29.56
CA LYS A 669 -1.16 9.25 -28.80
C LYS A 669 -0.92 8.98 -27.31
N SER A 670 0.30 9.21 -26.82
CA SER A 670 0.86 8.55 -25.63
C SER A 670 0.35 8.98 -24.24
N LYS A 671 0.32 7.98 -23.34
CA LYS A 671 0.21 8.09 -21.87
C LYS A 671 1.51 7.74 -21.11
N ALA A 672 2.63 7.43 -21.80
CA ALA A 672 3.86 6.96 -21.14
C ALA A 672 4.65 8.09 -20.45
N SER A 673 5.55 7.73 -19.53
CA SER A 673 6.36 8.70 -18.77
C SER A 673 7.65 9.10 -19.51
N GLY A 674 8.37 10.09 -18.97
CA GLY A 674 9.57 10.64 -19.60
C GLY A 674 10.70 9.62 -19.80
N SER A 675 10.87 8.66 -18.89
CA SER A 675 11.89 7.60 -18.99
C SER A 675 11.64 6.65 -20.16
N GLU A 676 10.38 6.27 -20.39
CA GLU A 676 10.02 5.38 -21.51
C GLU A 676 10.16 6.11 -22.84
N ILE A 677 9.73 7.38 -22.91
CA ILE A 677 9.96 8.24 -24.09
C ILE A 677 11.45 8.27 -24.43
N MET A 678 12.30 8.47 -23.43
CA MET A 678 13.73 8.54 -23.66
C MET A 678 14.33 7.22 -24.11
N SER A 679 13.87 6.10 -23.56
CA SER A 679 14.30 4.76 -24.00
C SER A 679 13.99 4.53 -25.48
N VAL A 680 12.76 4.88 -25.90
CA VAL A 680 12.32 4.79 -27.31
C VAL A 680 13.16 5.69 -28.22
N ASN A 681 13.37 6.95 -27.83
CA ASN A 681 14.12 7.90 -28.65
C ASN A 681 15.56 7.44 -28.92
N ILE A 682 16.26 7.00 -27.88
CA ILE A 682 17.66 6.58 -27.99
C ILE A 682 17.80 5.31 -28.81
N ALA A 683 16.93 4.32 -28.59
CA ALA A 683 16.94 3.10 -29.39
C ALA A 683 16.65 3.37 -30.87
N ASN A 684 15.72 4.26 -31.18
CA ASN A 684 15.41 4.63 -32.56
C ASN A 684 16.59 5.32 -33.26
N GLU A 685 17.28 6.26 -32.60
CA GLU A 685 18.45 6.92 -33.19
C GLU A 685 19.63 5.95 -33.38
N LEU A 686 19.87 5.04 -32.43
CA LEU A 686 20.88 4.00 -32.56
C LEU A 686 20.56 3.03 -33.71
N ALA A 687 19.30 2.66 -33.89
CA ALA A 687 18.86 1.79 -34.98
C ALA A 687 19.09 2.43 -36.36
N LYS A 688 18.97 3.76 -36.49
CA LYS A 688 19.25 4.48 -37.76
C LYS A 688 20.71 4.38 -38.19
N ILE A 689 21.64 4.35 -37.25
CA ILE A 689 23.08 4.25 -37.51
C ILE A 689 23.60 2.79 -37.46
N GLY A 690 22.70 1.81 -37.50
CA GLY A 690 23.02 0.40 -37.76
C GLY A 690 23.14 -0.50 -36.54
N TYR A 691 22.75 -0.06 -35.33
CA TYR A 691 22.71 -0.95 -34.16
C TYR A 691 21.45 -1.82 -34.17
N LYS A 692 21.57 -3.06 -33.66
CA LYS A 692 20.40 -3.89 -33.38
C LYS A 692 19.89 -3.56 -31.98
N CYS A 693 18.74 -2.89 -31.92
CA CYS A 693 18.21 -2.33 -30.68
C CYS A 693 17.04 -3.14 -30.14
N PHE A 694 17.06 -3.42 -28.84
CA PHE A 694 15.99 -4.08 -28.10
C PHE A 694 15.57 -3.24 -26.90
N ILE A 695 14.28 -3.15 -26.63
CA ILE A 695 13.72 -2.57 -25.41
C ILE A 695 12.91 -3.64 -24.69
N PHE A 696 13.30 -3.93 -23.45
CA PHE A 696 12.56 -4.76 -22.52
C PHE A 696 11.73 -3.87 -21.59
N GLY A 697 10.44 -4.19 -21.44
CA GLY A 697 9.55 -3.41 -20.60
C GLY A 697 8.22 -4.11 -20.33
N ASN A 698 7.36 -3.44 -19.57
CA ASN A 698 6.03 -3.91 -19.27
C ASN A 698 5.06 -3.57 -20.40
N PHE A 699 4.86 -4.52 -21.31
CA PHE A 699 4.01 -4.38 -22.50
C PHE A 699 2.78 -5.28 -22.43
N ASN A 700 1.72 -4.97 -23.20
CA ASN A 700 0.55 -5.84 -23.37
C ASN A 700 0.73 -6.90 -24.47
N PHE A 701 1.94 -7.02 -25.01
CA PHE A 701 2.34 -8.00 -26.01
C PHE A 701 3.65 -8.66 -25.60
N LYS A 702 3.94 -9.85 -26.15
CA LYS A 702 5.20 -10.57 -25.91
C LYS A 702 6.39 -9.95 -26.65
N CYS A 703 6.21 -9.66 -27.94
CA CYS A 703 7.23 -9.06 -28.79
C CYS A 703 6.57 -8.26 -29.92
N LYS A 704 7.15 -7.12 -30.29
CA LYS A 704 6.72 -6.27 -31.41
C LYS A 704 7.91 -5.49 -31.96
N THR A 705 8.06 -5.38 -33.28
CA THR A 705 9.11 -4.55 -33.90
C THR A 705 8.52 -3.25 -34.42
N LEU A 706 9.10 -2.10 -34.06
CA LEU A 706 8.70 -0.78 -34.52
C LEU A 706 9.95 0.06 -34.81
N ASN A 707 10.00 0.76 -35.95
CA ASN A 707 11.14 1.59 -36.36
C ASN A 707 12.51 0.88 -36.27
N LYS A 708 12.56 -0.42 -36.62
CA LYS A 708 13.74 -1.31 -36.52
C LYS A 708 14.22 -1.59 -35.08
N VAL A 709 13.45 -1.24 -34.07
CA VAL A 709 13.66 -1.58 -32.65
C VAL A 709 12.70 -2.70 -32.26
N ASP A 710 13.21 -3.72 -31.58
CA ASP A 710 12.41 -4.82 -31.05
C ASP A 710 11.99 -4.55 -29.61
N TYR A 711 10.69 -4.56 -29.34
CA TYR A 711 10.10 -4.36 -28.03
C TYR A 711 9.65 -5.71 -27.51
N ILE A 712 10.19 -6.13 -26.37
CA ILE A 712 9.99 -7.47 -25.82
C ILE A 712 9.53 -7.33 -24.37
N ASN A 713 8.55 -8.14 -23.93
CA ASN A 713 8.14 -8.11 -22.54
C ASN A 713 9.32 -8.45 -21.61
N ALA A 714 9.44 -7.75 -20.48
CA ALA A 714 10.55 -7.86 -19.55
C ALA A 714 10.74 -9.29 -18.98
N ASP A 715 9.66 -10.08 -18.89
CA ASP A 715 9.72 -11.48 -18.42
C ASP A 715 10.57 -12.40 -19.33
N GLN A 716 10.77 -12.02 -20.60
CA GLN A 716 11.60 -12.76 -21.55
C GLN A 716 13.09 -12.42 -21.45
N PHE A 717 13.48 -11.40 -20.66
CA PHE A 717 14.84 -10.86 -20.69
C PHE A 717 15.91 -11.90 -20.33
N ILE A 718 15.67 -12.75 -19.33
CA ILE A 718 16.65 -13.75 -18.89
C ILE A 718 16.98 -14.72 -20.04
N GLN A 719 15.96 -15.33 -20.64
CA GLN A 719 16.15 -16.29 -21.74
C GLN A 719 16.79 -15.63 -22.97
N PHE A 720 16.41 -14.38 -23.26
CA PHE A 720 17.01 -13.62 -24.35
C PHE A 720 18.48 -13.33 -24.09
N ALA A 721 18.81 -12.83 -22.90
CA ALA A 721 20.15 -12.45 -22.51
C ALA A 721 21.06 -13.67 -22.47
N GLU A 722 20.59 -14.84 -22.01
CA GLU A 722 21.37 -16.08 -22.12
C GLU A 722 21.75 -16.37 -23.57
N ARG A 723 20.81 -16.32 -24.51
CA ARG A 723 21.04 -16.80 -25.87
C ARG A 723 21.72 -15.81 -26.80
N ASN A 724 21.67 -14.51 -26.52
CA ASN A 724 22.11 -13.47 -27.45
C ASN A 724 23.25 -12.65 -26.89
N VAL A 725 24.27 -12.38 -27.71
CA VAL A 725 25.35 -11.46 -27.35
C VAL A 725 24.80 -10.03 -27.26
N ILE A 726 24.91 -9.45 -26.07
CA ILE A 726 24.52 -8.08 -25.76
C ILE A 726 25.80 -7.26 -25.56
N ASP A 727 26.12 -6.41 -26.52
CA ASP A 727 27.27 -5.50 -26.37
C ASP A 727 27.00 -4.45 -25.29
N TRP A 728 25.74 -3.98 -25.21
CA TRP A 728 25.27 -2.91 -24.36
C TRP A 728 23.98 -3.28 -23.65
N LEU A 729 24.03 -3.38 -22.33
CA LEU A 729 22.83 -3.44 -21.50
C LEU A 729 22.72 -2.14 -20.69
N VAL A 730 21.68 -1.36 -20.96
CA VAL A 730 21.33 -0.16 -20.20
C VAL A 730 20.09 -0.49 -19.37
N VAL A 731 20.22 -0.53 -18.06
CA VAL A 731 19.09 -0.76 -17.18
C VAL A 731 18.54 0.58 -16.73
N SER A 732 17.27 0.83 -17.04
CA SER A 732 16.59 2.09 -16.78
C SER A 732 15.81 1.97 -15.45
N ARG A 733 16.12 2.85 -14.51
CA ARG A 733 15.46 3.06 -13.19
C ARG A 733 15.73 2.02 -12.10
N SER A 734 15.46 0.74 -12.36
CA SER A 734 15.46 -0.31 -11.32
C SER A 734 16.74 -1.15 -11.36
N PHE A 735 17.45 -1.22 -10.25
CA PHE A 735 18.78 -1.86 -10.18
C PHE A 735 18.83 -3.17 -9.37
N ASP A 736 17.73 -3.57 -8.73
CA ASP A 736 17.70 -4.80 -7.92
C ASP A 736 17.76 -6.11 -8.73
N ASN A 737 17.48 -6.00 -10.03
CA ASN A 737 17.23 -7.10 -10.96
C ASN A 737 18.20 -7.08 -12.15
N LEU A 738 19.46 -6.74 -11.91
CA LEU A 738 20.46 -6.63 -12.98
C LEU A 738 21.01 -8.01 -13.36
N TYR A 739 20.50 -8.64 -14.43
CA TYR A 739 20.96 -9.97 -14.87
C TYR A 739 22.17 -9.90 -15.84
N TYR A 740 23.25 -10.63 -15.55
CA TYR A 740 24.54 -10.52 -16.25
C TYR A 740 25.14 -11.84 -16.76
N PRO A 741 24.50 -12.56 -17.69
CA PRO A 741 25.08 -13.75 -18.29
C PRO A 741 26.35 -13.42 -19.08
N ALA A 742 27.19 -14.42 -19.38
CA ALA A 742 28.48 -14.23 -20.07
C ALA A 742 28.36 -13.52 -21.45
N THR A 743 27.19 -13.62 -22.05
CA THR A 743 26.77 -12.95 -23.29
C THR A 743 26.56 -11.45 -23.17
N VAL A 744 26.34 -10.92 -21.96
CA VAL A 744 26.31 -9.48 -21.68
C VAL A 744 27.73 -8.96 -21.46
N LYS A 745 28.17 -8.04 -22.31
CA LYS A 745 29.54 -7.51 -22.28
C LYS A 745 29.70 -6.28 -21.38
N LYS A 746 28.82 -5.28 -21.53
CA LYS A 746 28.89 -4.02 -20.77
C LYS A 746 27.51 -3.65 -20.24
N VAL A 747 27.49 -3.18 -18.99
CA VAL A 747 26.29 -2.83 -18.24
C VAL A 747 26.40 -1.40 -17.76
N TYR A 748 25.31 -0.65 -17.93
CA TYR A 748 25.14 0.70 -17.43
C TYR A 748 23.81 0.79 -16.67
N LEU A 749 23.79 1.51 -15.55
CA LEU A 749 22.56 1.83 -14.83
C LEU A 749 22.16 3.27 -15.14
N TRP A 750 21.03 3.48 -15.80
CA TRP A 750 20.49 4.79 -16.10
C TRP A 750 19.45 5.21 -15.08
N VAL A 751 19.81 6.19 -14.26
CA VAL A 751 18.98 6.70 -13.16
C VAL A 751 18.15 7.87 -13.67
N HIS A 752 16.83 7.72 -13.69
CA HIS A 752 15.91 8.78 -14.11
C HIS A 752 15.32 9.56 -12.93
N ASP A 753 15.07 8.87 -11.82
CA ASP A 753 14.52 9.43 -10.58
C ASP A 753 15.64 9.93 -9.65
N MET A 754 15.34 10.60 -8.53
CA MET A 754 16.37 11.16 -7.64
C MET A 754 17.38 10.12 -7.15
N LEU A 755 16.89 8.90 -6.92
CA LEU A 755 17.65 7.70 -6.62
C LEU A 755 17.07 6.57 -7.47
N PRO A 756 17.86 5.55 -7.82
CA PRO A 756 17.34 4.39 -8.54
C PRO A 756 16.34 3.63 -7.64
N TYR A 757 15.31 3.03 -8.24
CA TYR A 757 14.30 2.29 -7.48
C TYR A 757 14.88 1.02 -6.87
N SER A 758 14.63 0.83 -5.58
CA SER A 758 14.81 -0.46 -4.90
C SER A 758 13.50 -0.98 -4.31
N SER A 759 13.27 -2.29 -4.40
CA SER A 759 12.28 -3.00 -3.61
C SER A 759 12.79 -3.07 -2.17
N ASN A 760 12.23 -2.22 -1.30
CA ASN A 760 12.37 -2.17 0.16
C ASN A 760 13.80 -2.35 0.71
N ASP A 761 14.44 -1.25 1.10
CA ASP A 761 15.63 -1.22 1.99
C ASP A 761 16.79 -2.17 1.61
N ASN A 762 16.93 -2.49 0.34
CA ASN A 762 18.05 -3.29 -0.14
C ASN A 762 19.32 -2.43 -0.18
N LEU A 763 20.10 -2.49 0.91
CA LEU A 763 21.42 -1.85 1.07
C LEU A 763 22.48 -2.33 0.05
N ILE A 764 22.19 -3.35 -0.77
CA ILE A 764 23.16 -3.93 -1.70
C ILE A 764 22.97 -3.42 -3.11
N PHE A 765 23.92 -2.60 -3.55
CA PHE A 765 24.12 -2.29 -4.94
C PHE A 765 24.78 -3.48 -5.67
N GLN A 766 24.01 -4.25 -6.42
CA GLN A 766 24.56 -5.40 -7.16
C GLN A 766 25.40 -4.95 -8.36
N THR A 767 26.72 -5.17 -8.30
CA THR A 767 27.62 -4.90 -9.43
C THR A 767 28.39 -6.14 -9.85
N HIS A 768 28.57 -6.31 -11.16
CA HIS A 768 29.51 -7.29 -11.68
C HIS A 768 30.86 -6.61 -11.92
N LYS A 769 31.90 -7.04 -11.21
CA LYS A 769 33.25 -6.41 -11.16
C LYS A 769 33.82 -5.99 -12.51
N THR A 770 33.59 -6.78 -13.57
CA THR A 770 34.15 -6.50 -14.92
C THR A 770 33.15 -5.94 -15.93
N LYS A 771 31.84 -6.17 -15.75
CA LYS A 771 30.81 -5.85 -16.76
C LYS A 771 30.13 -4.53 -16.46
N PHE A 772 29.92 -4.22 -15.19
CA PHE A 772 29.36 -2.95 -14.77
C PHE A 772 30.36 -1.82 -15.04
N LYS A 773 29.94 -0.82 -15.83
CA LYS A 773 30.84 0.24 -16.32
C LYS A 773 30.59 1.58 -15.63
N LYS A 774 29.35 2.08 -15.68
CA LYS A 774 28.97 3.38 -15.10
C LYS A 774 27.52 3.40 -14.63
N VAL A 775 27.26 4.25 -13.64
CA VAL A 775 25.94 4.80 -13.36
C VAL A 775 25.78 6.08 -14.20
N LEU A 776 24.70 6.18 -14.96
CA LEU A 776 24.37 7.34 -15.78
C LEU A 776 23.40 8.24 -14.99
N CYS A 777 23.91 9.37 -14.51
CA CYS A 777 23.13 10.41 -13.84
C CYS A 777 22.84 11.56 -14.81
N LEU A 778 21.77 12.30 -14.60
CA LEU A 778 21.29 13.28 -15.59
C LEU A 778 21.82 14.71 -15.40
N SER A 779 22.52 14.99 -14.31
CA SER A 779 23.11 16.31 -13.98
C SER A 779 24.24 16.15 -12.96
N ASN A 780 25.01 17.20 -12.72
CA ASN A 780 26.05 17.17 -11.68
C ASN A 780 25.44 17.10 -10.28
N TRP A 781 24.34 17.82 -10.05
CA TRP A 781 23.54 17.71 -8.84
C TRP A 781 23.09 16.26 -8.60
N HIS A 782 22.53 15.62 -9.63
CA HIS A 782 22.07 14.24 -9.53
C HIS A 782 23.23 13.27 -9.27
N LYS A 783 24.38 13.47 -9.93
CA LYS A 783 25.61 12.69 -9.68
C LYS A 783 26.04 12.76 -8.21
N ASN A 784 26.07 13.97 -7.63
CA ASN A 784 26.47 14.15 -6.24
C ASN A 784 25.46 13.49 -5.29
N LEU A 785 24.15 13.70 -5.53
CA LEU A 785 23.10 13.05 -4.74
C LEU A 785 23.24 11.52 -4.74
N VAL A 786 23.40 10.90 -5.92
CA VAL A 786 23.55 9.44 -6.04
C VAL A 786 24.84 8.94 -5.39
N SER A 787 25.94 9.69 -5.53
CA SER A 787 27.22 9.36 -4.88
C SER A 787 27.09 9.38 -3.36
N ASP A 788 26.51 10.45 -2.81
CA ASP A 788 26.37 10.67 -1.38
C ASP A 788 25.38 9.68 -0.74
N GLU A 789 24.25 9.42 -1.39
CA GLU A 789 23.20 8.55 -0.82
C GLU A 789 23.49 7.06 -0.94
N LEU A 790 24.21 6.64 -1.98
CA LEU A 790 24.51 5.23 -2.26
C LEU A 790 25.98 4.84 -2.02
N GLY A 791 26.85 5.79 -1.68
CA GLY A 791 28.29 5.54 -1.49
C GLY A 791 29.03 5.14 -2.76
N ILE A 792 28.51 5.52 -3.94
CA ILE A 792 29.12 5.17 -5.24
C ILE A 792 30.21 6.20 -5.56
N PRO A 793 31.47 5.81 -5.81
CA PRO A 793 32.55 6.74 -6.16
C PRO A 793 32.23 7.57 -7.40
N LEU A 794 32.56 8.87 -7.39
CA LEU A 794 32.23 9.82 -8.45
C LEU A 794 32.81 9.44 -9.82
N GLU A 795 33.93 8.73 -9.85
CA GLU A 795 34.54 8.21 -11.07
C GLU A 795 33.71 7.10 -11.72
N ASN A 796 32.84 6.40 -10.96
CA ASN A 796 31.93 5.38 -11.46
C ASN A 796 30.59 5.95 -11.95
N ILE A 797 30.41 7.28 -11.86
CA ILE A 797 29.21 7.97 -12.32
C ILE A 797 29.55 8.86 -13.52
N TYR A 798 28.83 8.64 -14.62
CA TYR A 798 28.88 9.46 -15.83
C TYR A 798 27.68 10.41 -15.87
N VAL A 799 27.92 11.69 -16.09
CA VAL A 799 26.84 12.68 -16.26
C VAL A 799 26.41 12.68 -17.72
N THR A 800 25.20 12.20 -17.95
CA THR A 800 24.47 12.29 -19.22
C THR A 800 23.30 13.27 -19.09
N ARG A 801 22.33 13.21 -19.99
CA ARG A 801 21.14 14.07 -20.01
C ARG A 801 19.95 13.38 -20.67
N ASN A 802 18.76 13.93 -20.50
CA ASN A 802 17.65 13.65 -21.42
C ASN A 802 17.75 14.55 -22.65
N SER A 803 17.03 14.19 -23.72
CA SER A 803 17.01 14.95 -24.97
C SER A 803 15.58 15.18 -25.46
N ILE A 804 15.44 15.99 -26.51
CA ILE A 804 14.16 16.32 -27.14
C ILE A 804 14.23 16.07 -28.65
N ASP A 805 13.08 15.74 -29.24
CA ASP A 805 12.92 15.86 -30.70
C ASP A 805 12.74 17.33 -31.07
N VAL A 806 13.85 17.96 -31.44
CA VAL A 806 13.94 19.38 -31.82
C VAL A 806 13.02 19.70 -33.01
N LYS A 807 12.75 18.74 -33.90
CA LYS A 807 11.91 18.97 -35.09
C LYS A 807 10.46 19.30 -34.72
N ARG A 808 9.96 18.85 -33.56
CA ARG A 808 8.62 19.20 -33.04
C ARG A 808 8.45 20.70 -32.77
N TYR A 809 9.55 21.43 -32.59
CA TYR A 809 9.57 22.84 -32.23
C TYR A 809 10.08 23.76 -33.34
N THR A 810 10.93 23.24 -34.24
CA THR A 810 11.56 24.05 -35.29
C THR A 810 10.83 24.03 -36.64
N THR A 811 9.92 23.07 -36.85
CA THR A 811 9.18 22.93 -38.13
C THR A 811 7.86 23.70 -38.18
N LEU A 812 7.35 24.14 -37.04
CA LEU A 812 6.06 24.83 -36.93
C LEU A 812 6.26 26.34 -36.91
N GLN A 813 5.48 27.07 -37.70
CA GLN A 813 5.38 28.53 -37.66
C GLN A 813 4.08 28.92 -36.96
N ILE A 814 4.16 29.25 -35.67
CA ILE A 814 3.01 29.62 -34.84
C ILE A 814 3.38 30.89 -34.08
N GLU A 815 2.47 31.86 -34.08
CA GLU A 815 2.64 33.13 -33.36
C GLU A 815 2.54 32.91 -31.83
N LYS A 816 3.42 33.58 -31.08
CA LYS A 816 3.40 33.59 -29.63
C LYS A 816 2.33 34.54 -29.10
N ILE A 817 1.61 34.12 -28.07
CA ILE A 817 0.63 34.92 -27.36
C ILE A 817 1.33 35.56 -26.15
N PRO A 818 1.51 36.89 -26.11
CA PRO A 818 2.16 37.56 -24.99
C PRO A 818 1.48 37.26 -23.65
N PHE A 819 2.26 37.10 -22.59
CA PHE A 819 1.76 36.83 -21.23
C PHE A 819 0.91 35.55 -21.08
N ARG A 820 0.99 34.62 -22.05
CA ARG A 820 0.46 33.26 -21.91
C ARG A 820 1.45 32.40 -21.12
N PHE A 821 1.07 32.03 -19.90
CA PHE A 821 1.79 31.10 -19.04
C PHE A 821 1.37 29.67 -19.34
N ILE A 822 2.29 28.71 -19.19
CA ILE A 822 2.01 27.28 -19.36
C ILE A 822 2.56 26.44 -18.21
N TYR A 823 1.78 25.44 -17.80
CA TYR A 823 2.17 24.38 -16.86
C TYR A 823 1.83 23.01 -17.46
N ALA A 824 2.83 22.13 -17.58
CA ALA A 824 2.68 20.80 -18.20
C ALA A 824 3.40 19.69 -17.42
N SER A 825 3.66 19.92 -16.13
CA SER A 825 4.28 18.96 -15.22
C SER A 825 3.22 18.27 -14.33
N ALA A 826 3.62 17.29 -13.53
CA ALA A 826 2.73 16.68 -12.55
C ALA A 826 2.24 17.73 -11.52
N PRO A 827 0.99 17.67 -11.04
CA PRO A 827 0.41 18.72 -10.19
C PRO A 827 1.13 18.93 -8.86
N ASP A 828 1.58 17.85 -8.24
CA ASP A 828 2.34 17.80 -6.98
C ASP A 828 3.68 18.56 -7.05
N ARG A 829 4.18 18.87 -8.26
CA ARG A 829 5.45 19.56 -8.47
C ARG A 829 5.34 21.08 -8.57
N GLY A 830 4.38 21.68 -7.87
CA GLY A 830 4.30 23.13 -7.68
C GLY A 830 3.08 23.83 -8.30
N LEU A 831 2.10 23.07 -8.83
CA LEU A 831 0.90 23.66 -9.43
C LEU A 831 0.10 24.50 -8.41
N THR A 832 -0.10 23.98 -7.20
CA THR A 832 -0.84 24.68 -6.13
C THR A 832 -0.19 26.02 -5.80
N ARG A 833 1.15 26.08 -5.72
CA ARG A 833 1.88 27.34 -5.45
C ARG A 833 1.73 28.31 -6.62
N LEU A 834 1.84 27.84 -7.86
CA LEU A 834 1.62 28.66 -9.05
C LEU A 834 0.21 29.26 -9.08
N LEU A 835 -0.82 28.45 -8.81
CA LEU A 835 -2.22 28.90 -8.76
C LEU A 835 -2.43 29.99 -7.70
N LYS A 836 -1.81 29.86 -6.52
CA LYS A 836 -1.87 30.86 -5.45
C LYS A 836 -1.15 32.17 -5.80
N LEU A 837 -0.10 32.10 -6.61
CA LEU A 837 0.65 33.27 -7.09
C LEU A 837 -0.03 33.99 -8.28
N PHE A 838 -0.83 33.27 -9.06
CA PHE A 838 -1.37 33.78 -10.32
C PHE A 838 -2.29 35.01 -10.19
N PRO A 839 -3.14 35.16 -9.15
CA PRO A 839 -3.90 36.39 -8.92
C PRO A 839 -3.04 37.65 -8.90
N SER A 840 -1.87 37.60 -8.25
CA SER A 840 -0.93 38.74 -8.20
C SER A 840 -0.29 39.03 -9.56
N ILE A 841 -0.04 37.99 -10.35
CA ILE A 841 0.46 38.12 -11.73
C ILE A 841 -0.60 38.80 -12.59
N LYS A 842 -1.86 38.36 -12.50
CA LYS A 842 -2.97 38.92 -13.28
C LYS A 842 -3.31 40.35 -12.85
N ALA A 843 -3.22 40.67 -11.56
CA ALA A 843 -3.37 42.03 -11.07
C ALA A 843 -2.30 42.98 -11.66
N ARG A 844 -1.06 42.50 -11.84
CA ARG A 844 0.02 43.29 -12.45
C ARG A 844 -0.07 43.35 -13.98
N PHE A 845 -0.49 42.25 -14.61
CA PHE A 845 -0.63 42.10 -16.06
C PHE A 845 -2.03 41.56 -16.39
N PRO A 846 -3.05 42.43 -16.59
CA PRO A 846 -4.44 42.01 -16.76
C PRO A 846 -4.70 41.03 -17.92
N ILE A 847 -3.84 41.03 -18.94
CA ILE A 847 -3.90 40.12 -20.10
C ILE A 847 -3.33 38.72 -19.83
N ALA A 848 -2.74 38.48 -18.67
CA ALA A 848 -2.10 37.20 -18.36
C ALA A 848 -3.12 36.06 -18.26
N GLU A 849 -2.80 34.94 -18.92
CA GLU A 849 -3.57 33.70 -18.85
C GLU A 849 -2.64 32.52 -18.53
N LEU A 850 -3.11 31.58 -17.71
CA LEU A 850 -2.40 30.35 -17.35
C LEU A 850 -3.08 29.14 -17.99
N TYR A 851 -2.32 28.37 -18.77
CA TYR A 851 -2.79 27.14 -19.39
C TYR A 851 -2.13 25.92 -18.73
N ILE A 852 -2.95 25.00 -18.23
CA ILE A 852 -2.53 23.83 -17.47
C ILE A 852 -2.86 22.57 -18.28
N PHE A 853 -1.87 21.70 -18.46
CA PHE A 853 -1.97 20.43 -19.19
C PHE A 853 -1.44 19.27 -18.34
N CYS A 854 -2.28 18.71 -17.47
CA CYS A 854 -1.91 17.57 -16.64
C CYS A 854 -3.14 16.76 -16.20
N ASN A 855 -2.89 15.56 -15.67
CA ASN A 855 -3.90 14.71 -15.05
C ASN A 855 -3.78 14.77 -13.52
N ASP A 856 -4.64 14.04 -12.81
CA ASP A 856 -4.50 13.75 -11.37
C ASP A 856 -4.56 15.02 -10.49
N ILE A 857 -5.42 15.95 -10.84
CA ILE A 857 -5.69 17.19 -10.09
C ILE A 857 -6.46 16.87 -8.80
N ASP A 858 -5.97 17.35 -7.66
CA ASP A 858 -6.64 17.19 -6.36
C ASP A 858 -7.82 18.18 -6.17
N VAL A 859 -8.56 18.03 -5.05
CA VAL A 859 -9.74 18.85 -4.75
C VAL A 859 -9.40 20.33 -4.54
N GLU A 860 -8.26 20.65 -3.90
CA GLU A 860 -7.81 22.03 -3.68
C GLU A 860 -7.45 22.69 -5.01
N GLN A 861 -6.64 22.02 -5.82
CA GLN A 861 -6.20 22.48 -7.13
C GLN A 861 -7.38 22.67 -8.07
N LYS A 862 -8.36 21.75 -8.08
CA LYS A 862 -9.59 21.91 -8.87
C LYS A 862 -10.38 23.13 -8.46
N THR A 863 -10.48 23.39 -7.15
CA THR A 863 -11.13 24.59 -6.62
C THR A 863 -10.41 25.86 -7.06
N LEU A 864 -9.08 25.90 -6.92
CA LEU A 864 -8.26 27.03 -7.36
C LEU A 864 -8.35 27.26 -8.87
N ILE A 865 -8.31 26.21 -9.69
CA ILE A 865 -8.48 26.31 -11.15
C ILE A 865 -9.83 26.93 -11.52
N ASN A 866 -10.91 26.53 -10.84
CA ASN A 866 -12.25 27.03 -11.12
C ASN A 866 -12.50 28.46 -10.61
N THR A 867 -11.77 28.90 -9.59
CA THR A 867 -11.98 30.19 -8.91
C THR A 867 -10.98 31.27 -9.31
N THR A 868 -9.84 30.90 -9.89
CA THR A 868 -8.78 31.84 -10.28
C THR A 868 -9.03 32.36 -11.69
N ASP A 869 -9.24 33.67 -11.80
CA ASP A 869 -9.45 34.33 -13.10
C ASP A 869 -8.23 34.17 -14.04
N GLY A 870 -8.48 33.88 -15.31
CA GLY A 870 -7.45 33.68 -16.34
C GLY A 870 -6.80 32.30 -16.36
N VAL A 871 -7.25 31.35 -15.55
CA VAL A 871 -6.75 29.97 -15.54
C VAL A 871 -7.59 29.09 -16.47
N LYS A 872 -6.91 28.30 -17.31
CA LYS A 872 -7.50 27.35 -18.25
C LYS A 872 -6.86 25.99 -18.06
N TYR A 873 -7.70 24.96 -17.89
CA TYR A 873 -7.26 23.60 -17.63
C TYR A 873 -7.66 22.67 -18.77
N SER A 874 -6.73 21.77 -19.11
CA SER A 874 -6.96 20.62 -19.97
C SER A 874 -6.28 19.39 -19.35
N PRO A 875 -6.87 18.20 -19.50
CA PRO A 875 -6.16 16.95 -19.27
C PRO A 875 -4.89 16.86 -20.13
N ARG A 876 -4.02 15.89 -19.79
CA ARG A 876 -2.80 15.61 -20.56
C ARG A 876 -3.10 15.37 -22.03
N VAL A 877 -2.33 16.02 -22.89
CA VAL A 877 -2.43 15.92 -24.36
C VAL A 877 -1.20 15.23 -24.96
N SER A 878 -1.25 14.96 -26.27
CA SER A 878 -0.14 14.33 -27.00
C SER A 878 1.10 15.21 -27.06
N GLN A 879 2.25 14.59 -27.36
CA GLN A 879 3.53 15.27 -27.53
C GLN A 879 3.55 16.29 -28.68
N THR A 880 2.72 16.10 -29.71
CA THR A 880 2.54 17.08 -30.80
C THR A 880 1.64 18.23 -30.36
N GLN A 881 0.55 17.92 -29.65
CA GLN A 881 -0.37 18.97 -29.20
C GLN A 881 0.29 19.85 -28.14
N ILE A 882 1.03 19.26 -27.19
CA ILE A 882 1.69 20.04 -26.15
C ILE A 882 2.80 20.93 -26.72
N SER A 883 3.54 20.48 -27.75
CA SER A 883 4.57 21.32 -28.38
C SER A 883 3.97 22.54 -29.05
N ILE A 884 2.79 22.42 -29.67
CA ILE A 884 2.01 23.56 -30.19
C ILE A 884 1.67 24.54 -29.07
N GLU A 885 1.19 24.05 -27.93
CA GLU A 885 0.82 24.89 -26.79
C GLU A 885 2.03 25.58 -26.14
N PHE A 886 3.19 24.92 -26.10
CA PHE A 886 4.46 25.55 -25.75
C PHE A 886 4.84 26.65 -26.73
N ILE A 887 4.80 26.41 -28.05
CA ILE A 887 5.17 27.44 -29.05
C ILE A 887 4.29 28.67 -28.92
N LYS A 888 2.97 28.49 -28.71
CA LYS A 888 2.01 29.59 -28.46
C LYS A 888 2.30 30.36 -27.17
N SER A 889 2.92 29.72 -26.17
CA SER A 889 3.10 30.30 -24.84
C SER A 889 4.34 31.19 -24.76
N ASP A 890 4.32 32.13 -23.84
CA ASP A 890 5.36 33.14 -23.66
C ASP A 890 6.23 32.84 -22.44
N ILE A 891 5.63 32.32 -21.36
CA ILE A 891 6.32 32.14 -20.08
C ILE A 891 6.07 30.74 -19.53
N TRP A 892 7.14 30.10 -19.07
CA TRP A 892 7.07 28.90 -18.24
C TRP A 892 7.54 29.29 -16.84
N PHE A 893 6.58 29.47 -15.92
CA PHE A 893 6.84 29.80 -14.53
C PHE A 893 6.59 28.57 -13.66
N TYR A 894 7.65 28.07 -13.03
CA TYR A 894 7.66 26.81 -12.30
C TYR A 894 8.15 27.02 -10.86
N PRO A 895 7.28 27.51 -9.95
CA PRO A 895 7.61 27.74 -8.55
C PRO A 895 7.56 26.42 -7.76
N THR A 896 8.44 25.48 -8.11
CA THR A 896 8.46 24.14 -7.52
C THR A 896 9.27 24.09 -6.23
N GLU A 897 8.99 23.10 -5.38
CA GLU A 897 9.87 22.70 -4.28
C GLU A 897 10.44 21.29 -4.47
N PHE A 898 10.03 20.65 -5.57
CA PHE A 898 10.44 19.33 -5.99
C PHE A 898 11.83 19.38 -6.64
N ASN A 899 12.72 18.48 -6.22
CA ASN A 899 14.05 18.39 -6.82
C ASN A 899 13.98 17.61 -8.13
N GLU A 900 14.13 18.30 -9.27
CA GLU A 900 14.17 17.67 -10.59
C GLU A 900 15.55 17.05 -10.86
N THR A 901 15.62 15.87 -11.47
CA THR A 901 16.88 15.24 -11.90
C THR A 901 17.37 15.76 -13.25
N TYR A 902 16.43 15.97 -14.17
CA TYR A 902 16.58 16.69 -15.44
C TYR A 902 15.20 17.01 -16.03
N CYS A 903 14.76 18.27 -15.89
CA CYS A 903 13.41 18.68 -16.25
C CYS A 903 13.24 18.78 -17.78
N ILE A 904 12.64 17.75 -18.40
CA ILE A 904 12.33 17.76 -19.86
C ILE A 904 11.40 18.91 -20.21
N THR A 905 10.40 19.21 -19.37
CA THR A 905 9.48 20.34 -19.55
C THR A 905 10.20 21.68 -19.62
N ALA A 906 11.25 21.89 -18.81
CA ALA A 906 12.08 23.08 -18.90
C ALA A 906 12.84 23.14 -20.23
N LEU A 907 13.35 22.00 -20.71
CA LEU A 907 14.01 21.92 -22.02
C LEU A 907 13.04 22.21 -23.18
N GLU A 908 11.80 21.72 -23.08
CA GLU A 908 10.70 21.99 -24.03
C GLU A 908 10.28 23.47 -24.04
N ALA A 909 10.21 24.11 -22.87
CA ALA A 909 9.98 25.55 -22.76
C ALA A 909 11.12 26.36 -23.40
N GLN A 910 12.38 25.98 -23.18
CA GLN A 910 13.54 26.68 -23.75
C GLN A 910 13.57 26.58 -25.28
N ILE A 911 13.37 25.39 -25.87
CA ILE A 911 13.36 25.20 -27.34
C ILE A 911 12.18 25.94 -28.00
N ALA A 912 11.01 25.96 -27.33
CA ALA A 912 9.84 26.68 -27.80
C ALA A 912 10.00 28.20 -27.66
N GLY A 913 11.06 28.68 -27.01
CA GLY A 913 11.37 30.10 -26.86
C GLY A 913 10.54 30.81 -25.78
N LEU A 914 10.26 30.14 -24.67
CA LEU A 914 9.59 30.73 -23.51
C LEU A 914 10.62 31.34 -22.56
N LEU A 915 10.21 32.40 -21.86
CA LEU A 915 10.93 32.84 -20.67
C LEU A 915 10.77 31.76 -19.59
N CYS A 916 11.86 31.11 -19.22
CA CYS A 916 11.88 30.11 -18.16
C CYS A 916 12.19 30.77 -16.81
N VAL A 917 11.26 30.65 -15.86
CA VAL A 917 11.40 31.17 -14.50
C VAL A 917 11.13 30.02 -13.54
N THR A 918 12.08 29.68 -12.68
CA THR A 918 11.96 28.51 -11.80
C THR A 918 12.72 28.71 -10.50
N THR A 919 12.36 27.92 -9.49
CA THR A 919 13.16 27.78 -8.27
C THR A 919 14.42 26.94 -8.51
N ASP A 920 15.44 27.20 -7.69
CA ASP A 920 16.70 26.45 -7.65
C ASP A 920 16.52 25.14 -6.88
N CYS A 921 15.85 24.17 -7.51
CA CYS A 921 15.56 22.86 -6.94
C CYS A 921 16.14 21.74 -7.81
N GLY A 922 17.00 20.92 -7.21
CA GLY A 922 17.72 19.88 -7.92
C GLY A 922 18.54 20.40 -9.11
N SER A 923 18.38 19.75 -10.26
CA SER A 923 19.05 20.07 -11.53
C SER A 923 18.51 21.31 -12.26
N LEU A 924 17.47 21.98 -11.76
CA LEU A 924 16.90 23.15 -12.44
C LEU A 924 17.91 24.29 -12.55
N GLY A 925 18.77 24.46 -11.54
CA GLY A 925 19.90 25.40 -11.57
C GLY A 925 20.91 25.12 -12.69
N GLU A 926 21.04 23.87 -13.14
CA GLU A 926 21.90 23.49 -14.27
C GLU A 926 21.15 23.58 -15.61
N THR A 927 19.92 23.06 -15.65
CA THR A 927 19.11 22.91 -16.87
C THR A 927 18.67 24.27 -17.41
N VAL A 928 18.19 25.17 -16.55
CA VAL A 928 17.82 26.55 -16.92
C VAL A 928 19.04 27.48 -16.77
N GLY A 929 19.78 27.37 -15.67
CA GLY A 929 21.02 28.11 -15.43
C GLY A 929 20.93 29.60 -15.71
N ASN A 930 21.99 30.16 -16.32
CA ASN A 930 22.06 31.58 -16.68
C ASN A 930 21.25 31.96 -17.95
N ARG A 931 20.36 31.07 -18.41
CA ARG A 931 19.53 31.23 -19.61
C ARG A 931 18.04 31.44 -19.27
N GLY A 932 17.71 31.45 -17.98
CA GLY A 932 16.41 31.86 -17.48
C GLY A 932 16.56 32.62 -16.17
N VAL A 933 15.49 32.63 -15.37
CA VAL A 933 15.47 33.25 -14.05
C VAL A 933 15.43 32.16 -13.00
N ILE A 934 16.55 31.99 -12.28
CA ILE A 934 16.66 31.07 -11.14
C ILE A 934 16.35 31.82 -9.85
N ILE A 935 15.41 31.28 -9.08
CA ILE A 935 14.93 31.87 -7.83
C ILE A 935 15.41 30.97 -6.67
N PRO A 936 16.13 31.50 -5.66
CA PRO A 936 16.54 30.71 -4.52
C PRO A 936 15.36 30.00 -3.86
N LYS A 937 15.53 28.72 -3.52
CA LYS A 937 14.45 27.87 -2.97
C LYS A 937 13.75 28.49 -1.75
N ASN A 938 14.50 29.13 -0.87
CA ASN A 938 14.01 29.69 0.39
C ASN A 938 13.44 31.11 0.26
N LEU A 939 13.29 31.63 -0.96
CA LEU A 939 12.76 32.96 -1.16
C LEU A 939 11.23 32.97 -0.97
N ASN A 940 10.72 33.96 -0.25
CA ASN A 940 9.27 34.12 -0.08
C ASN A 940 8.59 34.48 -1.42
N ASP A 941 7.29 34.25 -1.47
CA ASP A 941 6.45 34.43 -2.67
C ASP A 941 6.44 35.86 -3.22
N ASN A 942 6.47 36.87 -2.35
CA ASN A 942 6.50 38.27 -2.78
C ASN A 942 7.80 38.62 -3.50
N ASP A 943 8.94 38.18 -2.96
CA ASP A 943 10.24 38.44 -3.57
C ASP A 943 10.46 37.59 -4.84
N MET A 944 9.85 36.40 -4.91
CA MET A 944 9.76 35.61 -6.13
C MET A 944 9.02 36.38 -7.24
N LEU A 945 7.85 36.94 -6.93
CA LEU A 945 7.08 37.76 -7.87
C LEU A 945 7.85 39.02 -8.30
N LYS A 946 8.57 39.69 -7.39
CA LYS A 946 9.43 40.84 -7.76
C LYS A 946 10.45 40.47 -8.83
N LYS A 947 11.10 39.31 -8.72
CA LYS A 947 12.07 38.83 -9.74
C LYS A 947 11.40 38.53 -11.07
N LEU A 948 10.22 37.89 -11.04
CA LEU A 948 9.43 37.64 -12.25
C LEU A 948 9.04 38.97 -12.93
N PHE A 949 8.45 39.90 -12.18
CA PHE A 949 7.99 41.19 -12.69
C PHE A 949 9.13 42.03 -13.25
N PHE A 950 10.28 42.07 -12.58
CA PHE A 950 11.46 42.75 -13.09
C PHE A 950 11.83 42.27 -14.49
N VAL A 951 11.84 40.97 -14.76
CA VAL A 951 12.20 40.47 -16.10
C VAL A 951 11.09 40.67 -17.12
N LEU A 952 9.81 40.54 -16.71
CA LEU A 952 8.67 40.80 -17.60
C LEU A 952 8.57 42.28 -18.02
N GLU A 953 8.97 43.20 -17.15
CA GLU A 953 9.00 44.65 -17.41
C GLU A 953 10.26 45.11 -18.16
N ASN A 954 11.23 44.21 -18.39
CA ASN A 954 12.47 44.50 -19.11
C ASN A 954 12.63 43.61 -20.36
N PRO A 955 11.98 43.96 -21.49
CA PRO A 955 11.92 43.11 -22.69
C PRO A 955 13.28 42.69 -23.24
N LEU A 956 14.29 43.57 -23.20
CA LEU A 956 15.65 43.24 -23.68
C LEU A 956 16.32 42.15 -22.84
N ILE A 957 16.07 42.13 -21.54
CA ILE A 957 16.59 41.08 -20.64
C ILE A 957 15.89 39.77 -20.97
N LYS A 958 14.56 39.79 -21.07
CA LYS A 958 13.74 38.63 -21.44
C LYS A 958 14.18 38.04 -22.79
N GLU A 959 14.29 38.86 -23.82
CA GLU A 959 14.69 38.44 -25.17
C GLU A 959 16.08 37.78 -25.17
N ARG A 960 17.04 38.38 -24.46
CA ARG A 960 18.39 37.83 -24.32
C ARG A 960 18.40 36.46 -23.63
N LEU A 961 17.60 36.28 -22.58
CA LEU A 961 17.48 35.00 -21.87
C LEU A 961 16.84 33.94 -22.77
N VAL A 962 15.70 34.27 -23.39
CA VAL A 962 14.97 33.38 -24.31
C VAL A 962 15.85 32.94 -25.48
N LYS A 963 16.61 33.86 -26.09
CA LYS A 963 17.52 33.54 -27.19
C LYS A 963 18.60 32.54 -26.75
N LYS A 964 19.29 32.83 -25.63
CA LYS A 964 20.33 31.93 -25.10
C LYS A 964 19.79 30.54 -24.73
N ALA A 965 18.60 30.51 -24.13
CA ALA A 965 17.90 29.28 -23.78
C ALA A 965 17.62 28.43 -25.02
N LYS A 966 17.05 29.05 -26.06
CA LYS A 966 16.72 28.37 -27.32
C LYS A 966 17.96 27.86 -28.05
N GLU A 967 19.01 28.66 -28.15
CA GLU A 967 20.29 28.27 -28.78
C GLU A 967 20.91 27.04 -28.09
N TRP A 968 20.88 27.00 -26.76
CA TRP A 968 21.36 25.85 -26.00
C TRP A 968 20.46 24.62 -26.16
N ALA A 969 19.14 24.80 -26.11
CA ALA A 969 18.16 23.72 -26.19
C ALA A 969 18.18 22.99 -27.55
N ILE A 970 18.49 23.69 -28.65
CA ILE A 970 18.65 23.08 -29.99
C ILE A 970 19.75 22.01 -30.00
N LEU A 971 20.79 22.16 -29.16
CA LEU A 971 21.91 21.21 -29.08
C LEU A 971 21.61 19.99 -28.19
N GLN A 972 20.44 19.95 -27.54
CA GLN A 972 20.02 18.85 -26.66
C GLN A 972 19.15 17.82 -27.41
N ASP A 973 19.45 17.58 -28.68
CA ASP A 973 18.70 16.66 -29.53
C ASP A 973 19.09 15.18 -29.29
N ASN A 974 18.23 14.27 -29.77
CA ASN A 974 18.43 12.81 -29.61
C ASN A 974 19.70 12.30 -30.32
N GLU A 975 20.03 12.82 -31.51
CA GLU A 975 21.19 12.40 -32.31
C GLU A 975 22.51 12.78 -31.61
N SER A 976 22.58 14.00 -31.09
CA SER A 976 23.70 14.51 -30.30
C SER A 976 23.90 13.70 -29.02
N LEU A 977 22.81 13.32 -28.32
CA LEU A 977 22.91 12.45 -27.15
C LEU A 977 23.45 11.05 -27.51
N VAL A 978 22.99 10.45 -28.60
CA VAL A 978 23.51 9.15 -29.07
C VAL A 978 24.99 9.23 -29.40
N LYS A 979 25.47 10.31 -30.03
CA LYS A 979 26.91 10.53 -30.29
C LYS A 979 27.72 10.54 -28.99
N ASP A 980 27.21 11.21 -27.95
CA ASP A 980 27.87 11.23 -26.64
C ASP A 980 27.92 9.84 -25.99
N TRP A 981 26.83 9.07 -26.10
CA TRP A 981 26.79 7.69 -25.58
C TRP A 981 27.75 6.76 -26.34
N ILE A 982 27.87 6.89 -27.66
CA ILE A 982 28.82 6.12 -28.45
C ILE A 982 30.26 6.50 -28.09
N LYS A 983 30.54 7.78 -27.85
CA LYS A 983 31.86 8.20 -27.36
C LYS A 983 32.17 7.56 -26.01
N MET A 984 31.24 7.66 -25.05
CA MET A 984 31.34 7.00 -23.76
C MET A 984 31.59 5.48 -23.91
N TYR A 985 31.02 4.83 -24.92
CA TYR A 985 31.31 3.42 -25.17
C TYR A 985 32.75 3.11 -25.53
N ASN A 986 33.29 3.93 -26.41
CA ASN A 986 34.59 3.63 -26.98
C ASN A 986 35.68 3.90 -25.94
N ASP A 987 35.39 4.76 -24.95
CA ASP A 987 36.25 5.09 -23.83
C ASP A 987 36.27 4.00 -22.72
N TYR A 988 35.18 3.21 -22.54
CA TYR A 988 35.04 2.18 -21.49
C TYR A 988 34.49 0.87 -22.05
#